data_AF-A0A523TX02-F1
#
_entry.id   AF-A0A523TX02-F1
#
_cell.length_a   1.000
_cell.length_b   1.000
_cell.length_c   1.000
_cell.angle_alpha   90.00
_cell.angle_beta   90.00
_cell.angle_gamma   90.00
#
_symmetry.space_group_name_H-M   'P 1'
#
loop_
_entity.id
_entity.type
_entity.pdbx_description
1 polymer ?
#
loop_
_entity_poly.entity_id
_entity_poly.type
_entity_poly.pdbx_seq_one_letter_code
_entity_poly.pdbx_strand_id
1 'polypeptide(L)'
;MDEFVKIDKDCSVREMSPEALEKANYLGNKQRLAKYIVGKFPEGVKTIYDPMAGVSSVLIEAAKRGIRVRGNDLSIIPFWYSKGVFEGAPLSESDVDKLVQAPLHNGWLTEEWKGMYPRQRDIRRYLDGLAKKARAIQGAKGWTAKAIASLTLQRLYSESGSGYSTIKYESVDAVRRVVERAAKDINVIVAEVSGKGTITNEDSRTMKFPSADVVYFDPPYFKKDKGAVQYFQTYRITNSVLLGKEWKAKNLKPEDIPAILENLCKSCRHIFISTSSNEVMPYAKELSRHKRTMKRFRLSYRVTSGFGSRDEEQHQHLYAAKAEKQSDPFLRMPEEDDVYRYVVHEHWRGKSLHADFRIESVGKKNLIGWTLNTLIADAVKEPVETVEAAKSLKFSDYSKIDWDTGEFAGKNAQILSEQKPKPASTDWLEFEGIIEPGETGALEDAPGVIRIVDKGECEYGAQKRGFHEYFPRSARKSGGLSYRVVFVEFKDGAWLLSKPEDQTPYVLSGRAVKDGWVPPEGFSALPKAVREQVPEEYRYWLKESESERRKLRDVLVDALDKNGGFQPDDIQPLDFEKRKLIPFNQWGGSAKYAKLLAERFPEHKRYIEPFCGSAAVFYAKDKAAEAILADLDPEVVFAHKFIQGLTRQAFESLKRFNWTVSRSGFQKVRECKPKSDTERFWKMVYTRLCAWGGKPDASGYSTINDGKTYGLEDLWRFHEKLAGAKIIVQDWQKTLSEYDSPGALFFIDPPYVDEWGSKEEISPEDIAKAASGLKGNFVIAYTDSARARKAFAKTGNQFKMKFMEARHAGLWQKRSRLFVASFDVRKGK
;
A
#
# COMPACT_ATOMS: atom_id res chain seq x y z
N MET A 1 -1.14 5.77 7.10
CA MET A 1 -0.79 6.73 6.03
C MET A 1 0.54 6.29 5.46
N ASP A 2 0.39 5.45 4.44
CA ASP A 2 1.41 4.72 3.69
C ASP A 2 2.22 5.68 2.82
N GLU A 3 3.53 5.48 2.73
CA GLU A 3 4.41 6.23 1.82
C GLU A 3 5.05 5.32 0.76
N PHE A 4 4.31 4.30 0.31
CA PHE A 4 4.74 3.53 -0.84
C PHE A 4 4.50 4.34 -2.12
N VAL A 5 5.59 4.92 -2.62
CA VAL A 5 5.75 5.56 -3.93
C VAL A 5 4.94 6.86 -4.04
N LYS A 6 5.57 7.97 -4.43
CA LYS A 6 4.87 9.19 -4.87
C LYS A 6 3.81 8.82 -5.92
N ILE A 7 2.57 8.62 -5.46
CA ILE A 7 1.39 8.79 -6.28
C ILE A 7 1.33 10.29 -6.48
N ASP A 8 1.75 10.77 -7.65
CA ASP A 8 1.41 12.13 -8.06
C ASP A 8 -0.11 12.25 -7.95
N LYS A 9 -0.54 13.03 -6.96
CA LYS A 9 -1.94 13.31 -6.66
C LYS A 9 -2.49 14.43 -7.54
N ASP A 10 -1.79 14.83 -8.58
CA ASP A 10 -2.25 15.82 -9.54
C ASP A 10 -2.40 15.20 -10.93
N CYS A 11 -3.64 14.84 -11.24
CA CYS A 11 -4.26 15.06 -12.55
C CYS A 11 -5.72 14.60 -12.47
N SER A 12 -6.57 15.39 -11.82
CA SER A 12 -8.01 15.36 -12.09
C SER A 12 -8.24 15.96 -13.47
N VAL A 13 -8.24 15.13 -14.53
CA VAL A 13 -8.67 15.60 -15.85
C VAL A 13 -10.10 15.14 -16.08
N ARG A 14 -11.04 16.04 -15.81
CA ARG A 14 -12.36 16.04 -16.44
C ARG A 14 -12.15 16.59 -17.85
N GLU A 15 -12.19 15.74 -18.87
CA GLU A 15 -12.48 16.16 -20.25
C GLU A 15 -12.64 14.93 -21.16
N MET A 16 -13.88 14.51 -21.38
CA MET A 16 -14.28 13.87 -22.62
C MET A 16 -15.64 14.46 -23.00
N SER A 17 -15.76 15.00 -24.22
CA SER A 17 -16.99 15.62 -24.72
C SER A 17 -18.08 14.56 -25.00
N PRO A 18 -19.38 14.93 -24.92
CA PRO A 18 -20.50 13.98 -25.02
C PRO A 18 -20.77 13.34 -26.40
N GLU A 19 -19.97 13.59 -27.45
CA GLU A 19 -20.40 13.44 -28.85
C GLU A 19 -19.93 12.16 -29.57
N ALA A 20 -19.92 11.01 -28.90
CA ALA A 20 -19.72 9.72 -29.59
C ALA A 20 -20.51 8.58 -28.95
N LEU A 21 -21.83 8.61 -29.12
CA LEU A 21 -22.73 7.51 -28.77
C LEU A 21 -22.68 6.41 -29.84
N GLU A 22 -21.65 5.56 -29.78
CA GLU A 22 -21.73 4.21 -30.33
C GLU A 22 -21.79 3.20 -29.18
N LYS A 23 -22.84 2.35 -29.18
CA LYS A 23 -23.00 1.26 -28.21
C LYS A 23 -22.00 0.16 -28.53
N ALA A 24 -21.04 -0.08 -27.64
CA ALA A 24 -20.03 -1.11 -27.82
C ALA A 24 -20.43 -2.40 -27.08
N ASN A 25 -20.48 -3.51 -27.81
CA ASN A 25 -21.23 -4.73 -27.50
C ASN A 25 -20.42 -5.87 -26.85
N TYR A 26 -19.42 -5.57 -26.01
CA TYR A 26 -18.55 -6.59 -25.41
C TYR A 26 -18.30 -6.41 -23.93
N LEU A 27 -18.15 -7.54 -23.23
CA LEU A 27 -17.70 -7.56 -21.85
C LEU A 27 -16.25 -7.08 -21.79
N GLY A 28 -16.02 -5.92 -21.17
CA GLY A 28 -14.69 -5.35 -21.01
C GLY A 28 -14.18 -4.48 -22.16
N ASN A 29 -15.02 -4.08 -23.14
CA ASN A 29 -14.55 -3.28 -24.29
C ASN A 29 -13.84 -1.98 -23.86
N LYS A 30 -12.58 -1.81 -24.28
CA LYS A 30 -11.74 -0.64 -24.01
C LYS A 30 -11.71 0.38 -25.15
N GLN A 31 -12.59 0.31 -26.14
CA GLN A 31 -12.60 1.22 -27.29
C GLN A 31 -12.61 2.70 -26.89
N ARG A 32 -13.42 3.08 -25.88
CA ARG A 32 -13.45 4.45 -25.34
C ARG A 32 -12.18 4.86 -24.60
N LEU A 33 -11.44 3.88 -24.05
CA LEU A 33 -10.24 4.09 -23.25
C LEU A 33 -8.95 3.87 -24.07
N ALA A 34 -9.04 3.28 -25.26
CA ALA A 34 -7.89 2.83 -26.04
C ALA A 34 -6.92 3.98 -26.35
N LYS A 35 -7.44 5.12 -26.83
CA LYS A 35 -6.62 6.32 -27.09
C LYS A 35 -5.88 6.81 -25.85
N TYR A 36 -6.54 6.78 -24.70
CA TYR A 36 -5.97 7.18 -23.42
C TYR A 36 -4.89 6.19 -22.96
N ILE A 37 -5.22 4.89 -22.95
CA ILE A 37 -4.32 3.81 -22.53
C ILE A 37 -3.05 3.83 -23.38
N VAL A 38 -3.17 3.84 -24.70
CA VAL A 38 -2.02 3.90 -25.62
C VAL A 38 -1.28 5.24 -25.48
N GLY A 39 -1.99 6.33 -25.17
CA GLY A 39 -1.39 7.62 -24.83
C GLY A 39 -0.58 7.65 -23.52
N LYS A 40 -0.69 6.62 -22.68
CA LYS A 40 0.16 6.45 -21.49
C LYS A 40 1.38 5.57 -21.75
N PHE A 41 1.51 5.00 -22.94
CA PHE A 41 2.70 4.24 -23.27
C PHE A 41 3.93 5.16 -23.33
N PRO A 42 5.10 4.66 -22.89
CA PRO A 42 6.35 5.40 -23.01
C PRO A 42 6.68 5.75 -24.47
N GLU A 43 7.50 6.78 -24.65
CA GLU A 43 8.06 7.09 -25.96
C GLU A 43 8.95 5.96 -26.48
N GLY A 44 8.98 5.80 -27.81
CA GLY A 44 9.84 4.80 -28.47
C GLY A 44 9.36 3.35 -28.38
N VAL A 45 8.13 3.09 -27.92
CA VAL A 45 7.51 1.75 -27.95
C VAL A 45 7.33 1.28 -29.38
N LYS A 46 7.91 0.12 -29.71
CA LYS A 46 7.83 -0.49 -31.06
C LYS A 46 6.92 -1.69 -31.10
N THR A 47 6.76 -2.38 -29.98
CA THR A 47 6.01 -3.64 -29.89
C THR A 47 5.07 -3.68 -28.69
N ILE A 48 3.87 -4.21 -28.91
CA ILE A 48 2.89 -4.49 -27.85
C ILE A 48 2.42 -5.94 -27.91
N TYR A 49 2.22 -6.54 -26.73
CA TYR A 49 1.57 -7.83 -26.58
C TYR A 49 0.34 -7.74 -25.66
N ASP A 50 -0.76 -8.39 -26.06
CA ASP A 50 -1.95 -8.54 -25.22
C ASP A 50 -2.33 -10.03 -25.10
N PRO A 51 -2.18 -10.65 -23.92
CA PRO A 51 -2.45 -12.07 -23.73
C PRO A 51 -3.95 -12.41 -23.61
N MET A 52 -4.83 -11.40 -23.51
CA MET A 52 -6.28 -11.53 -23.42
C MET A 52 -6.95 -10.42 -24.23
N ALA A 53 -6.73 -10.48 -25.54
CA ALA A 53 -6.95 -9.37 -26.45
C ALA A 53 -8.41 -8.94 -26.55
N GLY A 54 -9.39 -9.81 -26.31
CA GLY A 54 -10.80 -9.49 -26.48
C GLY A 54 -11.07 -8.95 -27.90
N VAL A 55 -11.57 -7.72 -28.00
CA VAL A 55 -11.77 -7.02 -29.29
C VAL A 55 -10.57 -6.26 -29.79
N SER A 56 -9.44 -6.38 -29.12
CA SER A 56 -8.19 -5.76 -29.52
C SER A 56 -8.27 -4.24 -29.65
N SER A 57 -9.20 -3.54 -28.99
CA SER A 57 -9.35 -2.09 -29.11
C SER A 57 -8.05 -1.32 -28.82
N VAL A 58 -7.29 -1.77 -27.81
CA VAL A 58 -5.98 -1.21 -27.46
C VAL A 58 -4.93 -1.55 -28.52
N LEU A 59 -4.94 -2.78 -29.05
CA LEU A 59 -4.03 -3.19 -30.13
C LEU A 59 -4.34 -2.47 -31.45
N ILE A 60 -5.60 -2.26 -31.80
CA ILE A 60 -6.01 -1.53 -33.02
C ILE A 60 -5.51 -0.10 -32.93
N GLU A 61 -5.72 0.58 -31.80
CA GLU A 61 -5.19 1.93 -31.58
C GLU A 61 -3.66 1.96 -31.62
N ALA A 62 -2.98 0.99 -31.01
CA ALA A 62 -1.51 0.88 -31.07
C ALA A 62 -0.99 0.69 -32.51
N ALA A 63 -1.65 -0.18 -33.29
CA ALA A 63 -1.32 -0.41 -34.70
C ALA A 63 -1.55 0.83 -35.58
N LYS A 64 -2.59 1.62 -35.30
CA LYS A 64 -2.82 2.92 -35.95
C LYS A 64 -1.68 3.91 -35.68
N ARG A 65 -1.05 3.83 -34.51
CA ARG A 65 0.13 4.63 -34.14
C ARG A 65 1.48 4.01 -34.56
N GLY A 66 1.45 2.98 -35.41
CA GLY A 66 2.66 2.37 -35.96
C GLY A 66 3.36 1.37 -35.04
N ILE A 67 2.74 0.98 -33.92
CA ILE A 67 3.29 -0.05 -33.02
C ILE A 67 2.96 -1.43 -33.58
N ARG A 68 3.94 -2.33 -33.66
CA ARG A 68 3.72 -3.71 -34.11
C ARG A 68 3.03 -4.50 -33.00
N VAL A 69 1.94 -5.19 -33.35
CA VAL A 69 1.07 -5.81 -32.33
C VAL A 69 1.16 -7.33 -32.35
N ARG A 70 1.06 -7.92 -31.17
CA ARG A 70 0.83 -9.35 -30.96
C ARG A 70 -0.34 -9.51 -29.98
N GLY A 71 -1.23 -10.45 -30.23
CA GLY A 71 -2.37 -10.69 -29.36
C GLY A 71 -2.64 -12.18 -29.19
N ASN A 72 -3.31 -12.52 -28.10
CA ASN A 72 -3.79 -13.86 -27.82
C ASN A 72 -5.18 -13.79 -27.20
N ASP A 73 -6.05 -14.75 -27.53
CA ASP A 73 -7.25 -15.00 -26.74
C ASP A 73 -7.63 -16.47 -26.85
N LEU A 74 -7.99 -17.10 -25.73
CA LEU A 74 -8.43 -18.50 -25.72
C LEU A 74 -9.87 -18.65 -26.25
N SER A 75 -10.71 -17.63 -26.08
CA SER A 75 -12.09 -17.62 -26.54
C SER A 75 -12.13 -17.43 -28.06
N ILE A 76 -12.95 -18.22 -28.76
CA ILE A 76 -12.97 -18.26 -30.23
C ILE A 76 -13.51 -16.96 -30.83
N ILE A 77 -14.54 -16.41 -30.22
CA ILE A 77 -15.21 -15.17 -30.60
C ILE A 77 -14.22 -13.98 -30.68
N PRO A 78 -13.46 -13.64 -29.62
CA PRO A 78 -12.41 -12.61 -29.71
C PRO A 78 -11.23 -13.04 -30.59
N PHE A 79 -10.80 -14.30 -30.53
CA PHE A 79 -9.71 -14.80 -31.38
C PHE A 79 -9.98 -14.60 -32.88
N TRP A 80 -11.13 -15.04 -33.37
CA TRP A 80 -11.52 -14.89 -34.78
C TRP A 80 -11.68 -13.43 -35.18
N TYR A 81 -12.27 -12.62 -34.31
CA TYR A 81 -12.37 -11.17 -34.51
C TYR A 81 -10.98 -10.56 -34.72
N SER A 82 -10.08 -10.73 -33.75
CA SER A 82 -8.75 -10.12 -33.77
C SER A 82 -7.90 -10.66 -34.91
N LYS A 83 -7.95 -11.97 -35.17
CA LYS A 83 -7.19 -12.58 -36.26
C LYS A 83 -7.66 -12.10 -37.62
N GLY A 84 -8.98 -11.95 -37.83
CA GLY A 84 -9.48 -11.32 -39.05
C GLY A 84 -9.10 -9.86 -39.19
N VAL A 85 -9.05 -9.11 -38.09
CA VAL A 85 -8.63 -7.70 -38.11
C VAL A 85 -7.16 -7.52 -38.51
N PHE A 86 -6.25 -8.28 -37.92
CA PHE A 86 -4.80 -8.09 -38.14
C PHE A 86 -4.19 -8.96 -39.24
N GLU A 87 -4.78 -10.12 -39.53
CA GLU A 87 -4.26 -11.10 -40.51
C GLU A 87 -5.26 -11.36 -41.66
N GLY A 88 -6.37 -10.63 -41.70
CA GLY A 88 -7.36 -10.72 -42.77
C GLY A 88 -7.09 -9.79 -43.95
N ALA A 89 -7.87 -9.94 -45.01
CA ALA A 89 -7.86 -9.05 -46.17
C ALA A 89 -9.26 -8.45 -46.41
N PRO A 90 -9.38 -7.21 -46.91
CA PRO A 90 -10.69 -6.63 -47.21
C PRO A 90 -11.51 -7.53 -48.14
N LEU A 91 -12.80 -7.68 -47.84
CA LEU A 91 -13.74 -8.41 -48.70
C LEU A 91 -14.38 -7.45 -49.70
N SER A 92 -14.47 -7.85 -50.97
CA SER A 92 -15.25 -7.13 -51.97
C SER A 92 -16.74 -7.27 -51.69
N GLU A 93 -17.58 -6.41 -52.28
CA GLU A 93 -19.04 -6.50 -52.15
C GLU A 93 -19.57 -7.90 -52.49
N SER A 94 -19.11 -8.50 -53.59
CA SER A 94 -19.46 -9.88 -53.96
C SER A 94 -19.06 -10.94 -52.91
N ASP A 95 -17.94 -10.73 -52.19
CA ASP A 95 -17.52 -11.65 -51.13
C ASP A 95 -18.41 -11.50 -49.89
N VAL A 96 -18.83 -10.26 -49.58
CA VAL A 96 -19.77 -9.95 -48.51
C VAL A 96 -21.15 -10.53 -48.81
N ASP A 97 -21.66 -10.36 -50.03
CA ASP A 97 -22.96 -10.88 -50.46
C ASP A 97 -23.03 -12.41 -50.33
N LYS A 98 -21.95 -13.12 -50.71
CA LYS A 98 -21.85 -14.58 -50.53
C LYS A 98 -21.91 -15.01 -49.06
N LEU A 99 -21.50 -14.14 -48.13
CA LEU A 99 -21.54 -14.39 -46.69
C LEU A 99 -22.91 -14.04 -46.10
N VAL A 100 -23.52 -12.94 -46.54
CA VAL A 100 -24.90 -12.52 -46.18
C VAL A 100 -25.95 -13.51 -46.70
N GLN A 101 -25.71 -14.13 -47.85
CA GLN A 101 -26.57 -15.16 -48.42
C GLN A 101 -26.18 -16.58 -47.97
N ALA A 102 -25.58 -16.73 -46.79
CA ALA A 102 -25.28 -18.04 -46.24
C ALA A 102 -26.55 -18.91 -46.15
N PRO A 103 -26.50 -20.18 -46.59
CA PRO A 103 -27.68 -21.05 -46.62
C PRO A 103 -28.10 -21.45 -45.21
N LEU A 104 -29.39 -21.70 -45.01
CA LEU A 104 -29.90 -22.28 -43.77
C LEU A 104 -29.29 -23.67 -43.57
N HIS A 105 -28.67 -23.89 -42.42
CA HIS A 105 -27.97 -25.14 -42.11
C HIS A 105 -28.34 -25.61 -40.70
N ASN A 106 -28.60 -26.91 -40.53
CA ASN A 106 -28.74 -27.49 -39.20
C ASN A 106 -27.35 -27.80 -38.67
N GLY A 107 -26.90 -27.06 -37.66
CA GLY A 107 -25.62 -27.28 -36.98
C GLY A 107 -25.79 -27.33 -35.47
N TRP A 108 -24.71 -27.04 -34.75
CA TRP A 108 -24.68 -27.14 -33.28
C TRP A 108 -25.77 -26.33 -32.58
N LEU A 109 -26.04 -25.10 -33.04
CA LEU A 109 -27.05 -24.23 -32.41
C LEU A 109 -28.48 -24.79 -32.58
N THR A 110 -28.72 -25.53 -33.65
CA THR A 110 -30.02 -26.10 -33.99
C THR A 110 -30.23 -27.50 -33.41
N GLU A 111 -29.19 -28.32 -33.38
CA GLU A 111 -29.27 -29.76 -33.08
C GLU A 111 -28.79 -30.12 -31.66
N GLU A 112 -27.80 -29.41 -31.11
CA GLU A 112 -27.17 -29.78 -29.82
C GLU A 112 -27.50 -28.80 -28.69
N TRP A 113 -27.73 -27.53 -28.99
CA TRP A 113 -28.06 -26.52 -27.99
C TRP A 113 -29.51 -26.62 -27.52
N LYS A 114 -29.72 -26.94 -26.23
CA LYS A 114 -31.05 -27.06 -25.63
C LYS A 114 -31.72 -25.72 -25.27
N GLY A 115 -31.03 -24.60 -25.42
CA GLY A 115 -31.56 -23.27 -25.08
C GLY A 115 -32.41 -22.67 -26.19
N MET A 116 -33.35 -21.79 -25.81
CA MET A 116 -34.37 -21.26 -26.73
C MET A 116 -33.99 -19.94 -27.42
N TYR A 117 -32.75 -19.44 -27.35
CA TYR A 117 -32.33 -18.18 -27.99
C TYR A 117 -31.28 -18.41 -29.09
N PRO A 118 -31.41 -17.77 -30.28
CA PRO A 118 -32.58 -17.05 -30.77
C PRO A 118 -33.82 -17.97 -30.90
N ARG A 119 -35.02 -17.43 -30.63
CA ARG A 119 -36.26 -18.24 -30.56
C ARG A 119 -36.64 -18.87 -31.89
N GLN A 120 -36.49 -18.12 -32.98
CA GLN A 120 -36.83 -18.60 -34.31
C GLN A 120 -35.80 -19.60 -34.81
N ARG A 121 -36.28 -20.77 -35.24
CA ARG A 121 -35.43 -21.87 -35.71
C ARG A 121 -34.65 -21.48 -36.96
N ASP A 122 -35.24 -20.77 -37.91
CA ASP A 122 -34.52 -20.38 -39.13
C ASP A 122 -33.41 -19.35 -38.87
N ILE A 123 -33.54 -18.51 -37.84
CA ILE A 123 -32.42 -17.67 -37.39
C ILE A 123 -31.29 -18.54 -36.85
N ARG A 124 -31.59 -19.57 -36.03
CA ARG A 124 -30.56 -20.51 -35.54
C ARG A 124 -29.86 -21.22 -36.70
N ARG A 125 -30.64 -21.70 -37.68
CA ARG A 125 -30.11 -22.35 -38.89
C ARG A 125 -29.27 -21.41 -39.75
N TYR A 126 -29.67 -20.15 -39.85
CA TYR A 126 -28.90 -19.13 -40.56
C TYR A 126 -27.56 -18.86 -39.86
N LEU A 127 -27.52 -18.78 -38.52
CA LEU A 127 -26.27 -18.58 -37.78
C LEU A 127 -25.33 -19.78 -37.88
N ASP A 128 -25.86 -21.01 -37.82
CA ASP A 128 -25.09 -22.23 -38.10
C ASP A 128 -24.52 -22.21 -39.53
N GLY A 129 -25.33 -21.76 -40.50
CA GLY A 129 -24.94 -21.59 -41.90
C GLY A 129 -23.85 -20.55 -42.12
N LEU A 130 -24.00 -19.38 -41.50
CA LEU A 130 -23.03 -18.29 -41.52
C LEU A 130 -21.69 -18.74 -40.95
N ALA A 131 -21.70 -19.40 -39.80
CA ALA A 131 -20.50 -19.92 -39.17
C ALA A 131 -19.83 -20.99 -40.04
N LYS A 132 -20.61 -21.91 -40.63
CA LYS A 132 -20.11 -22.91 -41.59
C LYS A 132 -19.48 -22.27 -42.82
N LYS A 133 -20.13 -21.26 -43.39
CA LYS A 133 -19.62 -20.53 -44.56
C LYS A 133 -18.31 -19.81 -44.24
N ALA A 134 -18.23 -19.12 -43.10
CA ALA A 134 -17.01 -18.45 -42.64
C ALA A 134 -15.85 -19.44 -42.41
N ARG A 135 -16.11 -20.65 -41.91
CA ARG A 135 -15.10 -21.72 -41.78
C ARG A 135 -14.58 -22.22 -43.12
N ALA A 136 -15.45 -22.30 -44.14
CA ALA A 136 -15.10 -22.84 -45.45
C ALA A 136 -14.16 -21.94 -46.26
N ILE A 137 -14.20 -20.61 -46.04
CA ILE A 137 -13.34 -19.66 -46.74
C ILE A 137 -11.91 -19.75 -46.15
N GLN A 138 -10.94 -19.95 -47.02
CA GLN A 138 -9.52 -20.10 -46.67
C GLN A 138 -8.74 -18.78 -46.83
N GLY A 139 -7.52 -18.76 -46.27
CA GLY A 139 -6.60 -17.62 -46.39
C GLY A 139 -7.07 -16.36 -45.66
N ALA A 140 -6.47 -15.21 -46.01
CA ALA A 140 -6.72 -13.92 -45.36
C ALA A 140 -8.19 -13.47 -45.45
N LYS A 141 -8.84 -13.64 -46.61
CA LYS A 141 -10.29 -13.39 -46.77
C LYS A 141 -11.13 -14.27 -45.84
N GLY A 142 -10.69 -15.51 -45.62
CA GLY A 142 -11.33 -16.42 -44.68
C GLY A 142 -11.28 -15.93 -43.23
N TRP A 143 -10.17 -15.31 -42.81
CA TRP A 143 -10.09 -14.70 -41.48
C TRP A 143 -11.00 -13.49 -41.34
N THR A 144 -11.12 -12.65 -42.38
CA THR A 144 -12.08 -11.53 -42.39
C THR A 144 -13.52 -12.03 -42.27
N ALA A 145 -13.90 -13.08 -43.00
CA ALA A 145 -15.24 -13.69 -42.90
C ALA A 145 -15.52 -14.23 -41.48
N LYS A 146 -14.53 -14.84 -40.83
CA LYS A 146 -14.61 -15.30 -39.43
C LYS A 146 -14.77 -14.15 -38.44
N ALA A 147 -14.09 -13.02 -38.65
CA ALA A 147 -14.28 -11.81 -37.84
C ALA A 147 -15.69 -11.23 -37.99
N ILE A 148 -16.24 -11.20 -39.21
CA ILE A 148 -17.61 -10.75 -39.48
C ILE A 148 -18.64 -11.64 -38.77
N ALA A 149 -18.49 -12.97 -38.85
CA ALA A 149 -19.35 -13.90 -38.14
C ALA A 149 -19.27 -13.69 -36.61
N SER A 150 -18.06 -13.42 -36.09
CA SER A 150 -17.84 -13.14 -34.66
C SER A 150 -18.53 -11.85 -34.21
N LEU A 151 -18.34 -10.75 -34.95
CA LEU A 151 -18.99 -9.46 -34.70
C LEU A 151 -20.51 -9.53 -34.81
N THR A 152 -21.01 -10.32 -35.76
CA THR A 152 -22.45 -10.59 -35.90
C THR A 152 -22.99 -11.25 -34.63
N LEU A 153 -22.42 -12.38 -34.20
CA LEU A 153 -22.88 -13.07 -33.00
C LEU A 153 -22.77 -12.20 -31.75
N GLN A 154 -21.71 -11.41 -31.61
CA GLN A 154 -21.60 -10.49 -30.47
C GLN A 154 -22.74 -9.47 -30.47
N ARG A 155 -23.02 -8.82 -31.61
CA ARG A 155 -24.14 -7.87 -31.75
C ARG A 155 -25.50 -8.48 -31.45
N LEU A 156 -25.68 -9.75 -31.81
CA LEU A 156 -26.92 -10.46 -31.53
C LEU A 156 -27.07 -10.76 -30.03
N TYR A 157 -26.00 -11.09 -29.32
CA TYR A 157 -26.06 -11.58 -27.92
C TYR A 157 -25.68 -10.51 -26.86
N SER A 158 -25.34 -9.28 -27.25
CA SER A 158 -24.63 -8.28 -26.42
C SER A 158 -25.39 -7.58 -25.29
N GLU A 159 -26.67 -7.86 -25.07
CA GLU A 159 -27.41 -7.32 -23.90
C GLU A 159 -27.65 -8.36 -22.78
N SER A 160 -26.89 -9.45 -22.77
CA SER A 160 -27.02 -10.44 -21.70
C SER A 160 -25.73 -11.13 -21.29
N GLY A 161 -25.34 -10.91 -20.04
CA GLY A 161 -24.46 -11.84 -19.33
C GLY A 161 -25.05 -13.25 -19.15
N SER A 162 -26.30 -13.48 -19.59
CA SER A 162 -27.05 -14.73 -19.48
C SER A 162 -27.31 -15.46 -20.82
N GLY A 163 -26.93 -14.91 -21.97
CA GLY A 163 -27.22 -15.50 -23.30
C GLY A 163 -28.62 -15.19 -23.87
N TYR A 164 -29.28 -14.13 -23.40
CA TYR A 164 -30.56 -13.58 -23.85
C TYR A 164 -30.47 -12.11 -24.32
N SER A 165 -30.38 -11.83 -25.62
CA SER A 165 -30.51 -10.44 -26.07
C SER A 165 -31.88 -9.85 -25.71
N THR A 166 -31.90 -8.60 -25.26
CA THR A 166 -33.12 -7.78 -25.15
C THR A 166 -33.68 -7.41 -26.53
N ILE A 167 -32.82 -7.43 -27.56
CA ILE A 167 -33.19 -7.21 -28.96
C ILE A 167 -33.72 -8.52 -29.52
N LYS A 168 -35.03 -8.53 -29.79
CA LYS A 168 -35.69 -9.63 -30.48
C LYS A 168 -35.51 -9.44 -31.99
N TYR A 169 -34.78 -10.35 -32.61
CA TYR A 169 -34.73 -10.44 -34.07
C TYR A 169 -35.90 -11.31 -34.54
N GLU A 170 -36.73 -10.74 -35.41
CA GLU A 170 -38.00 -11.36 -35.85
C GLU A 170 -37.91 -12.00 -37.23
N SER A 171 -36.78 -11.89 -37.93
CA SER A 171 -36.56 -12.53 -39.23
C SER A 171 -35.09 -12.75 -39.55
N VAL A 172 -34.81 -13.66 -40.49
CA VAL A 172 -33.46 -13.87 -41.04
C VAL A 172 -32.92 -12.61 -41.71
N ASP A 173 -33.77 -11.85 -42.41
CA ASP A 173 -33.35 -10.60 -43.07
C ASP A 173 -32.90 -9.52 -42.08
N ALA A 174 -33.50 -9.47 -40.88
CA ALA A 174 -33.02 -8.59 -39.82
C ALA A 174 -31.60 -8.96 -39.39
N VAL A 175 -31.27 -10.25 -39.37
CA VAL A 175 -29.92 -10.74 -39.04
C VAL A 175 -28.95 -10.51 -40.19
N ARG A 176 -29.38 -10.65 -41.45
CA ARG A 176 -28.57 -10.30 -42.64
C ARG A 176 -28.06 -8.85 -42.59
N ARG A 177 -28.93 -7.90 -42.24
CA ARG A 177 -28.53 -6.49 -42.04
C ARG A 177 -27.48 -6.29 -40.95
N VAL A 178 -27.46 -7.15 -39.93
CA VAL A 178 -26.39 -7.15 -38.90
C VAL A 178 -25.07 -7.64 -39.48
N VAL A 179 -25.11 -8.66 -40.34
CA VAL A 179 -23.93 -9.18 -41.07
C VAL A 179 -23.36 -8.11 -42.00
N GLU A 180 -24.20 -7.43 -42.78
CA GLU A 180 -23.78 -6.33 -43.68
C GLU A 180 -23.08 -5.22 -42.90
N ARG A 181 -23.66 -4.77 -41.78
CA ARG A 181 -23.04 -3.75 -40.93
C ARG A 181 -21.72 -4.26 -40.35
N ALA A 182 -21.68 -5.50 -39.88
CA ALA A 182 -20.45 -6.10 -39.36
C ALA A 182 -19.36 -6.18 -40.44
N ALA A 183 -19.72 -6.53 -41.68
CA ALA A 183 -18.81 -6.55 -42.81
C ALA A 183 -18.23 -5.17 -43.11
N LYS A 184 -19.07 -4.12 -43.13
CA LYS A 184 -18.63 -2.74 -43.32
C LYS A 184 -17.59 -2.34 -42.26
N ASP A 185 -17.91 -2.57 -40.99
CA ASP A 185 -17.04 -2.15 -39.89
C ASP A 185 -15.71 -2.90 -39.87
N ILE A 186 -15.74 -4.23 -40.09
CA ILE A 186 -14.53 -5.04 -40.17
C ILE A 186 -13.68 -4.63 -41.38
N ASN A 187 -14.27 -4.42 -42.56
CA ASN A 187 -13.50 -4.02 -43.75
C ASN A 187 -12.77 -2.69 -43.54
N VAL A 188 -13.40 -1.71 -42.89
CA VAL A 188 -12.76 -0.43 -42.54
C VAL A 188 -11.54 -0.67 -41.64
N ILE A 189 -11.71 -1.45 -40.58
CA ILE A 189 -10.61 -1.72 -39.63
C ILE A 189 -9.49 -2.52 -40.31
N VAL A 190 -9.82 -3.58 -41.06
CA VAL A 190 -8.85 -4.42 -41.78
C VAL A 190 -8.04 -3.59 -42.77
N ALA A 191 -8.67 -2.67 -43.51
CA ALA A 191 -7.97 -1.77 -44.42
C ALA A 191 -6.92 -0.89 -43.72
N GLU A 192 -7.16 -0.54 -42.44
CA GLU A 192 -6.25 0.32 -41.67
C GLU A 192 -5.13 -0.45 -40.97
N VAL A 193 -5.37 -1.67 -40.47
CA VAL A 193 -4.46 -2.36 -39.55
C VAL A 193 -4.01 -3.76 -39.98
N SER A 194 -4.51 -4.29 -41.08
CA SER A 194 -4.06 -5.60 -41.59
C SER A 194 -2.55 -5.61 -41.86
N GLY A 195 -1.90 -6.73 -41.56
CA GLY A 195 -0.46 -6.94 -41.69
C GLY A 195 0.37 -6.34 -40.55
N LYS A 196 -0.24 -5.58 -39.63
CA LYS A 196 0.46 -4.92 -38.51
C LYS A 196 0.62 -5.79 -37.26
N GLY A 197 0.12 -7.03 -37.28
CA GLY A 197 0.25 -7.92 -36.13
C GLY A 197 -0.13 -9.38 -36.35
N THR A 198 0.04 -10.16 -35.29
CA THR A 198 -0.21 -11.62 -35.27
C THR A 198 -1.03 -12.01 -34.05
N ILE A 199 -2.02 -12.89 -34.23
CA ILE A 199 -2.95 -13.33 -33.21
C ILE A 199 -2.90 -14.86 -33.03
N THR A 200 -2.76 -15.28 -31.78
CA THR A 200 -2.73 -16.70 -31.35
C THR A 200 -3.98 -17.10 -30.57
N ASN A 201 -4.22 -18.40 -30.43
CA ASN A 201 -5.34 -18.99 -29.67
C ASN A 201 -4.80 -20.02 -28.67
N GLU A 202 -4.06 -19.56 -27.68
CA GLU A 202 -3.39 -20.38 -26.67
C GLU A 202 -3.91 -20.09 -25.27
N ASP A 203 -3.76 -21.07 -24.36
CA ASP A 203 -4.11 -20.88 -22.95
C ASP A 203 -3.01 -20.08 -22.24
N SER A 204 -3.36 -18.89 -21.75
CA SER A 204 -2.44 -17.99 -21.05
C SER A 204 -1.83 -18.61 -19.78
N ARG A 205 -2.38 -19.71 -19.24
CA ARG A 205 -1.79 -20.44 -18.11
C ARG A 205 -0.53 -21.22 -18.49
N THR A 206 -0.42 -21.68 -19.74
CA THR A 206 0.62 -22.62 -20.17
C THR A 206 1.48 -22.11 -21.32
N MET A 207 1.02 -21.08 -22.04
CA MET A 207 1.76 -20.54 -23.18
C MET A 207 3.06 -19.85 -22.78
N LYS A 208 4.01 -19.80 -23.72
CA LYS A 208 5.22 -18.96 -23.59
C LYS A 208 4.93 -17.58 -24.15
N PHE A 209 5.00 -16.55 -23.31
CA PHE A 209 4.72 -15.19 -23.75
C PHE A 209 5.84 -14.63 -24.65
N PRO A 210 5.48 -14.00 -25.78
CA PRO A 210 6.47 -13.33 -26.63
C PRO A 210 7.06 -12.11 -25.93
N SER A 211 8.29 -11.76 -26.29
CA SER A 211 8.89 -10.50 -25.83
C SER A 211 8.24 -9.28 -26.50
N ALA A 212 7.95 -8.24 -25.72
CA ALA A 212 7.39 -6.98 -26.20
C ALA A 212 7.90 -5.78 -25.37
N ASP A 213 7.91 -4.58 -25.93
CA ASP A 213 8.20 -3.36 -25.17
C ASP A 213 7.10 -3.12 -24.13
N VAL A 214 5.84 -3.27 -24.54
CA VAL A 214 4.66 -3.13 -23.69
C VAL A 214 3.86 -4.43 -23.68
N VAL A 215 3.44 -4.86 -22.49
CA VAL A 215 2.32 -5.79 -22.32
C VAL A 215 1.12 -5.01 -21.83
N TYR A 216 -0.02 -5.14 -22.50
CA TYR A 216 -1.31 -4.69 -21.99
C TYR A 216 -2.11 -5.92 -21.57
N PHE A 217 -2.58 -5.96 -20.33
CA PHE A 217 -3.29 -7.11 -19.77
C PHE A 217 -4.62 -6.66 -19.17
N ASP A 218 -5.72 -7.22 -19.70
CA ASP A 218 -7.09 -6.95 -19.24
C ASP A 218 -7.73 -8.24 -18.72
N PRO A 219 -7.31 -8.72 -17.53
CA PRO A 219 -7.83 -9.96 -16.97
C PRO A 219 -9.33 -9.86 -16.64
N PRO A 220 -10.03 -11.01 -16.50
CA PRO A 220 -11.38 -11.02 -15.95
C PRO A 220 -11.45 -10.26 -14.62
N TYR A 221 -12.47 -9.41 -14.45
CA TYR A 221 -12.60 -8.64 -13.21
C TYR A 221 -13.02 -9.55 -12.06
N PHE A 222 -12.19 -9.61 -11.02
CA PHE A 222 -12.48 -10.28 -9.76
C PHE A 222 -13.02 -9.24 -8.78
N LYS A 223 -14.36 -9.11 -8.67
CA LYS A 223 -14.99 -8.09 -7.82
C LYS A 223 -15.34 -8.65 -6.45
N LYS A 224 -15.03 -7.92 -5.37
CA LYS A 224 -15.32 -8.34 -3.98
C LYS A 224 -16.82 -8.54 -3.70
N ASP A 225 -17.66 -7.75 -4.36
CA ASP A 225 -19.11 -7.65 -4.12
C ASP A 225 -19.96 -8.53 -5.06
N LYS A 226 -19.42 -8.93 -6.22
CA LYS A 226 -20.18 -9.61 -7.29
C LYS A 226 -19.56 -10.91 -7.79
N GLY A 227 -18.45 -11.36 -7.18
CA GLY A 227 -17.70 -12.55 -7.60
C GLY A 227 -16.90 -12.35 -8.89
N ALA A 228 -16.30 -13.43 -9.38
CA ALA A 228 -15.51 -13.42 -10.61
C ALA A 228 -16.39 -13.37 -11.85
N VAL A 229 -16.06 -12.46 -12.78
CA VAL A 229 -16.68 -12.44 -14.11
C VAL A 229 -16.38 -13.77 -14.83
N GLN A 230 -17.42 -14.54 -15.15
CA GLN A 230 -17.31 -15.84 -15.81
C GLN A 230 -17.09 -15.69 -17.32
N TYR A 231 -15.97 -15.05 -17.71
CA TYR A 231 -15.66 -14.63 -19.08
C TYR A 231 -15.90 -15.72 -20.15
N PHE A 232 -15.35 -16.92 -19.99
CA PHE A 232 -15.54 -18.03 -20.93
C PHE A 232 -16.96 -18.61 -20.90
N GLN A 233 -17.65 -18.54 -19.76
CA GLN A 233 -19.03 -19.03 -19.68
C GLN A 233 -19.98 -18.13 -20.48
N THR A 234 -19.73 -16.82 -20.47
CA THR A 234 -20.48 -15.84 -21.27
C THR A 234 -20.34 -16.11 -22.77
N TYR A 235 -19.15 -16.50 -23.24
CA TYR A 235 -18.91 -16.79 -24.66
C TYR A 235 -19.17 -18.24 -25.07
N ARG A 236 -19.56 -19.13 -24.15
CA ARG A 236 -19.70 -20.57 -24.41
C ARG A 236 -20.58 -20.87 -25.62
N ILE A 237 -21.77 -20.26 -25.67
CA ILE A 237 -22.76 -20.50 -26.72
C ILE A 237 -22.21 -19.99 -28.06
N THR A 238 -21.80 -18.73 -28.11
CA THR A 238 -21.33 -18.09 -29.35
C THR A 238 -20.05 -18.73 -29.90
N ASN A 239 -19.12 -19.13 -29.03
CA ASN A 239 -17.95 -19.94 -29.42
C ASN A 239 -18.36 -21.28 -30.04
N SER A 240 -19.36 -21.94 -29.46
CA SER A 240 -19.84 -23.24 -29.96
C SER A 240 -20.52 -23.11 -31.33
N VAL A 241 -21.27 -22.03 -31.57
CA VAL A 241 -21.81 -21.70 -32.90
C VAL A 241 -20.69 -21.50 -33.92
N LEU A 242 -19.67 -20.70 -33.57
CA LEU A 242 -18.54 -20.45 -34.46
C LEU A 242 -17.73 -21.71 -34.77
N LEU A 243 -17.60 -22.65 -33.84
CA LEU A 243 -16.91 -23.92 -34.10
C LEU A 243 -17.80 -24.97 -34.76
N GLY A 244 -19.12 -24.85 -34.62
CA GLY A 244 -20.07 -25.89 -35.00
C GLY A 244 -20.01 -27.14 -34.12
N LYS A 245 -19.48 -27.00 -32.89
CA LYS A 245 -19.40 -28.06 -31.87
C LYS A 245 -19.31 -27.42 -30.49
N GLU A 246 -19.58 -28.19 -29.43
CA GLU A 246 -19.52 -27.67 -28.07
C GLU A 246 -18.10 -27.17 -27.71
N TRP A 247 -18.02 -25.93 -27.23
CA TRP A 247 -16.79 -25.33 -26.73
C TRP A 247 -16.83 -25.24 -25.21
N LYS A 248 -15.78 -25.72 -24.54
CA LYS A 248 -15.62 -25.68 -23.08
C LYS A 248 -14.20 -25.25 -22.72
N ALA A 249 -14.08 -24.24 -21.86
CA ALA A 249 -12.83 -23.86 -21.22
C ALA A 249 -13.11 -23.47 -19.76
N LYS A 250 -12.16 -23.75 -18.87
CA LYS A 250 -12.23 -23.32 -17.47
C LYS A 250 -11.88 -21.83 -17.38
N ASN A 251 -12.65 -21.04 -16.64
CA ASN A 251 -12.34 -19.62 -16.39
C ASN A 251 -11.02 -19.48 -15.61
N LEU A 252 -10.34 -18.34 -15.81
CA LEU A 252 -9.24 -17.94 -14.92
C LEU A 252 -9.80 -17.67 -13.53
N LYS A 253 -9.07 -18.14 -12.53
CA LYS A 253 -9.34 -17.84 -11.12
C LYS A 253 -8.33 -16.82 -10.58
N PRO A 254 -8.63 -16.14 -9.46
CA PRO A 254 -7.66 -15.26 -8.81
C PRO A 254 -6.30 -15.95 -8.58
N GLU A 255 -6.31 -17.24 -8.24
CA GLU A 255 -5.10 -18.04 -7.97
C GLU A 255 -4.22 -18.27 -9.21
N ASP A 256 -4.78 -18.19 -10.43
CA ASP A 256 -4.02 -18.35 -11.67
C ASP A 256 -3.18 -17.09 -12.00
N ILE A 257 -3.57 -15.93 -11.46
CA ILE A 257 -3.04 -14.62 -11.86
C ILE A 257 -1.57 -14.41 -11.47
N PRO A 258 -1.09 -14.75 -10.26
CA PRO A 258 0.31 -14.49 -9.89
C PRO A 258 1.32 -15.13 -10.85
N ALA A 259 1.13 -16.40 -11.21
CA ALA A 259 2.03 -17.12 -12.13
C ALA A 259 2.01 -16.50 -13.54
N ILE A 260 0.83 -16.09 -14.03
CA ILE A 260 0.69 -15.40 -15.31
C ILE A 260 1.42 -14.04 -15.27
N LEU A 261 1.22 -13.27 -14.19
CA LEU A 261 1.85 -11.96 -14.02
C LEU A 261 3.37 -12.05 -13.95
N GLU A 262 3.92 -13.04 -13.25
CA GLU A 262 5.36 -13.26 -13.20
C GLU A 262 5.94 -13.43 -14.61
N ASN A 263 5.33 -14.31 -15.40
CA ASN A 263 5.79 -14.62 -16.76
C ASN A 263 5.60 -13.44 -17.72
N LEU A 264 4.47 -12.72 -17.65
CA LEU A 264 4.27 -11.48 -18.41
C LEU A 264 5.28 -10.40 -18.02
N CYS A 265 5.58 -10.26 -16.74
CA CYS A 265 6.58 -9.30 -16.27
C CYS A 265 7.99 -9.66 -16.77
N LYS A 266 8.32 -10.94 -16.93
CA LYS A 266 9.60 -11.36 -17.54
C LYS A 266 9.66 -11.08 -19.04
N SER A 267 8.52 -11.10 -19.74
CA SER A 267 8.49 -10.94 -21.20
C SER A 267 8.45 -9.48 -21.69
N CYS A 268 8.33 -8.49 -20.79
CA CYS A 268 8.16 -7.09 -21.20
C CYS A 268 9.00 -6.06 -20.45
N ARG A 269 9.19 -4.88 -21.05
CA ARG A 269 9.78 -3.72 -20.36
C ARG A 269 8.73 -2.97 -19.53
N HIS A 270 7.54 -2.79 -20.08
CA HIS A 270 6.42 -2.12 -19.43
C HIS A 270 5.20 -3.04 -19.42
N ILE A 271 4.46 -3.07 -18.32
CA ILE A 271 3.19 -3.79 -18.20
C ILE A 271 2.10 -2.83 -17.77
N PHE A 272 0.96 -2.89 -18.46
CA PHE A 272 -0.25 -2.13 -18.17
C PHE A 272 -1.36 -3.12 -17.83
N ILE A 273 -1.96 -3.01 -16.66
CA ILE A 273 -3.07 -3.86 -16.22
C ILE A 273 -4.32 -3.03 -16.02
N SER A 274 -5.41 -3.37 -16.72
CA SER A 274 -6.73 -2.79 -16.48
C SER A 274 -7.56 -3.69 -15.57
N THR A 275 -8.14 -3.13 -14.52
CA THR A 275 -8.97 -3.87 -13.56
C THR A 275 -10.07 -2.97 -12.97
N SER A 276 -11.03 -3.58 -12.27
CA SER A 276 -12.07 -2.86 -11.53
C SER A 276 -11.49 -2.08 -10.34
N SER A 277 -12.17 -1.04 -9.86
CA SER A 277 -11.78 -0.30 -8.65
C SER A 277 -12.12 -0.97 -7.31
N ASN A 278 -12.71 -2.19 -7.35
CA ASN A 278 -13.06 -3.00 -6.19
C ASN A 278 -12.55 -4.42 -6.37
N GLU A 279 -11.27 -4.53 -6.73
CA GLU A 279 -10.60 -5.77 -7.08
C GLU A 279 -10.31 -6.67 -5.85
N VAL A 280 -10.53 -7.97 -6.01
CA VAL A 280 -10.12 -9.01 -5.05
C VAL A 280 -8.60 -9.21 -5.11
N MET A 281 -8.05 -9.23 -6.33
CA MET A 281 -6.62 -9.43 -6.56
C MET A 281 -5.83 -8.16 -6.27
N PRO A 282 -4.79 -8.20 -5.41
CA PRO A 282 -3.98 -7.03 -5.08
C PRO A 282 -2.94 -6.76 -6.19
N TYR A 283 -3.40 -6.38 -7.39
CA TYR A 283 -2.54 -6.17 -8.57
C TYR A 283 -1.36 -5.21 -8.31
N ALA A 284 -1.54 -4.20 -7.46
CA ALA A 284 -0.45 -3.33 -7.02
C ALA A 284 0.68 -4.09 -6.29
N LYS A 285 0.31 -4.96 -5.33
CA LYS A 285 1.24 -5.79 -4.53
C LYS A 285 1.89 -6.87 -5.42
N GLU A 286 1.13 -7.49 -6.30
CA GLU A 286 1.67 -8.49 -7.23
C GLU A 286 2.65 -7.87 -8.24
N LEU A 287 2.29 -6.72 -8.83
CA LEU A 287 3.19 -6.02 -9.74
C LEU A 287 4.46 -5.54 -9.04
N SER A 288 4.40 -5.09 -7.78
CA SER A 288 5.59 -4.63 -7.05
C SER A 288 6.61 -5.74 -6.77
N ARG A 289 6.17 -7.01 -6.76
CA ARG A 289 7.10 -8.16 -6.64
C ARG A 289 7.97 -8.33 -7.88
N HIS A 290 7.50 -7.90 -9.05
CA HIS A 290 8.16 -8.18 -10.33
C HIS A 290 8.68 -6.93 -11.05
N LYS A 291 8.08 -5.76 -10.80
CA LYS A 291 8.37 -4.48 -11.48
C LYS A 291 8.67 -3.42 -10.44
N ARG A 292 9.61 -2.52 -10.76
CA ARG A 292 10.27 -1.67 -9.76
C ARG A 292 9.61 -0.31 -9.56
N THR A 293 9.01 0.23 -10.61
CA THR A 293 8.21 1.46 -10.54
C THR A 293 6.80 1.16 -10.97
N MET A 294 5.83 1.61 -10.19
CA MET A 294 4.42 1.43 -10.49
C MET A 294 3.68 2.76 -10.37
N LYS A 295 2.82 3.03 -11.34
CA LYS A 295 1.87 4.14 -11.34
C LYS A 295 0.47 3.56 -11.45
N ARG A 296 -0.47 4.08 -10.65
CA ARG A 296 -1.88 3.76 -10.77
C ARG A 296 -2.65 4.96 -11.30
N PHE A 297 -3.32 4.78 -12.43
CA PHE A 297 -4.26 5.75 -12.98
C PHE A 297 -5.68 5.32 -12.61
N ARG A 298 -6.49 6.27 -12.12
CA ARG A 298 -7.92 6.06 -11.93
C ARG A 298 -8.63 6.52 -13.20
N LEU A 299 -9.31 5.59 -13.87
CA LEU A 299 -10.12 5.87 -15.05
C LEU A 299 -11.58 6.01 -14.61
N SER A 300 -12.23 7.10 -14.98
CA SER A 300 -13.66 7.30 -14.77
C SER A 300 -14.35 7.40 -16.13
N TYR A 301 -15.47 6.70 -16.31
CA TYR A 301 -16.30 6.83 -17.49
C TYR A 301 -17.77 6.62 -17.12
N ARG A 302 -18.67 7.32 -17.83
CA ARG A 302 -20.11 7.13 -17.67
C ARG A 302 -20.59 5.99 -18.55
N VAL A 303 -21.41 5.12 -17.98
CA VAL A 303 -22.13 4.09 -18.72
C VAL A 303 -23.61 4.43 -18.68
N THR A 304 -24.22 4.50 -19.86
CA THR A 304 -25.67 4.46 -19.99
C THR A 304 -26.11 3.00 -19.85
N SER A 305 -26.50 2.57 -18.66
CA SER A 305 -27.10 1.25 -18.49
C SER A 305 -28.48 1.20 -19.15
N GLY A 306 -28.73 0.14 -19.91
CA GLY A 306 -30.02 -0.16 -20.52
C GLY A 306 -31.14 -0.33 -19.49
N PHE A 307 -32.36 0.03 -19.93
CA PHE A 307 -33.63 -0.04 -19.21
C PHE A 307 -33.63 0.58 -17.80
N GLY A 308 -33.76 1.92 -17.78
CA GLY A 308 -34.30 2.67 -16.65
C GLY A 308 -33.37 2.87 -15.46
N SER A 309 -32.34 3.71 -15.57
CA SER A 309 -31.78 4.50 -14.45
C SER A 309 -30.62 5.39 -14.92
N ARG A 310 -30.36 6.45 -14.14
CA ARG A 310 -29.44 7.57 -14.39
C ARG A 310 -28.00 7.14 -14.68
N ASP A 311 -27.27 7.99 -15.41
CA ASP A 311 -25.82 7.93 -15.61
C ASP A 311 -25.07 7.52 -14.32
N GLU A 312 -24.58 6.27 -14.25
CA GLU A 312 -23.66 5.87 -13.21
C GLU A 312 -22.22 6.11 -13.67
N GLU A 313 -21.44 6.83 -12.86
CA GLU A 313 -20.02 7.00 -13.06
C GLU A 313 -19.30 5.71 -12.62
N GLN A 314 -18.71 4.99 -13.56
CA GLN A 314 -17.91 3.79 -13.27
C GLN A 314 -16.44 4.15 -13.15
N HIS A 315 -15.77 3.50 -12.20
CA HIS A 315 -14.34 3.66 -11.97
C HIS A 315 -13.58 2.36 -12.26
N GLN A 316 -12.41 2.50 -12.88
CA GLN A 316 -11.45 1.43 -13.11
C GLN A 316 -10.05 1.87 -12.68
N HIS A 317 -9.18 0.89 -12.45
CA HIS A 317 -7.76 1.12 -12.24
C HIS A 317 -6.97 0.65 -13.47
N LEU A 318 -6.06 1.50 -13.92
CA LEU A 318 -5.01 1.16 -14.86
C LEU A 318 -3.68 1.22 -14.10
N TYR A 319 -3.12 0.06 -13.83
CA TYR A 319 -1.79 -0.06 -13.25
C TYR A 319 -0.77 -0.06 -14.38
N ALA A 320 0.22 0.82 -14.33
CA ALA A 320 1.35 0.84 -15.25
C ALA A 320 2.61 0.57 -14.44
N ALA A 321 3.32 -0.49 -14.74
CA ALA A 321 4.56 -0.83 -14.09
C ALA A 321 5.69 -1.03 -15.11
N LYS A 322 6.90 -0.63 -14.75
CA LYS A 322 8.09 -0.74 -15.60
C LYS A 322 9.14 -1.59 -14.91
N ALA A 323 9.79 -2.44 -15.69
CA ALA A 323 11.09 -2.96 -15.34
C ALA A 323 12.09 -1.82 -15.54
N GLU A 324 12.28 -1.01 -14.51
CA GLU A 324 13.53 -0.27 -14.45
C GLU A 324 14.64 -1.32 -14.29
N LYS A 325 15.67 -1.27 -15.13
CA LYS A 325 17.01 -1.49 -14.55
C LYS A 325 17.04 -0.46 -13.44
N GLN A 326 17.17 -0.86 -12.17
CA GLN A 326 17.66 0.14 -11.21
C GLN A 326 18.92 0.70 -11.86
N SER A 327 18.92 2.00 -12.11
CA SER A 327 20.14 2.71 -12.45
C SER A 327 21.21 2.43 -11.38
N ASP A 328 20.77 2.13 -10.17
CA ASP A 328 21.59 1.83 -9.01
C ASP A 328 21.33 0.40 -8.45
N PRO A 329 22.16 -0.61 -8.81
CA PRO A 329 21.98 -1.98 -8.30
C PRO A 329 22.09 -2.08 -6.78
N PHE A 330 22.53 -1.04 -6.09
CA PHE A 330 22.73 -0.96 -4.65
C PHE A 330 21.42 -0.65 -3.91
N LEU A 331 20.35 -0.20 -4.60
CA LEU A 331 19.02 -0.03 -4.01
C LEU A 331 18.21 -1.34 -3.93
N ARG A 332 18.79 -2.49 -4.32
CA ARG A 332 18.11 -3.79 -4.12
C ARG A 332 18.17 -4.14 -2.64
N MET A 333 17.02 -4.39 -2.05
CA MET A 333 16.97 -4.90 -0.68
C MET A 333 17.31 -6.38 -0.69
N PRO A 334 18.23 -6.84 0.16
CA PRO A 334 18.47 -8.26 0.34
C PRO A 334 17.34 -8.93 1.14
N GLU A 335 17.31 -10.26 1.11
CA GLU A 335 16.54 -11.04 2.08
C GLU A 335 17.13 -10.84 3.49
N GLU A 336 16.28 -10.77 4.50
CA GLU A 336 16.63 -10.30 5.85
C GLU A 336 17.69 -11.14 6.59
N ASP A 337 17.72 -12.44 6.33
CA ASP A 337 18.63 -13.39 6.97
C ASP A 337 19.83 -13.76 6.08
N ASP A 338 19.93 -13.16 4.88
CA ASP A 338 21.04 -13.44 3.97
C ASP A 338 22.33 -12.72 4.40
N VAL A 339 23.42 -13.48 4.41
CA VAL A 339 24.78 -12.94 4.54
C VAL A 339 25.47 -12.97 3.17
N TYR A 340 26.21 -11.92 2.88
CA TYR A 340 26.89 -11.69 1.59
C TYR A 340 28.40 -11.71 1.78
N ARG A 341 29.13 -12.29 0.83
CA ARG A 341 30.60 -12.22 0.84
C ARG A 341 31.06 -10.87 0.31
N TYR A 342 32.10 -10.32 0.93
CA TYR A 342 32.80 -9.14 0.43
C TYR A 342 34.31 -9.39 0.36
N VAL A 343 34.97 -8.61 -0.48
CA VAL A 343 36.42 -8.61 -0.68
C VAL A 343 36.88 -7.18 -0.95
N VAL A 344 38.08 -6.85 -0.49
CA VAL A 344 38.77 -5.60 -0.80
C VAL A 344 40.07 -5.95 -1.50
N HIS A 345 40.22 -5.45 -2.73
CA HIS A 345 41.46 -5.60 -3.50
C HIS A 345 42.23 -4.30 -3.51
N GLU A 346 43.54 -4.35 -3.38
CA GLU A 346 44.43 -3.30 -3.87
C GLU A 346 44.74 -3.56 -5.34
N HIS A 347 44.66 -2.49 -6.14
CA HIS A 347 44.99 -2.48 -7.56
C HIS A 347 46.19 -1.55 -7.76
N TRP A 348 47.37 -2.14 -7.80
CA TRP A 348 48.63 -1.43 -8.05
C TRP A 348 48.88 -1.28 -9.53
N ARG A 349 49.38 -0.10 -9.92
CA ARG A 349 49.77 0.26 -11.29
C ARG A 349 51.03 1.12 -11.21
N GLY A 350 52.19 0.46 -11.20
CA GLY A 350 53.47 1.11 -10.91
C GLY A 350 53.44 1.74 -9.52
N LYS A 351 53.49 3.08 -9.42
CA LYS A 351 53.45 3.82 -8.15
C LYS A 351 52.04 4.21 -7.70
N SER A 352 51.03 3.98 -8.54
CA SER A 352 49.64 4.32 -8.24
C SER A 352 48.89 3.15 -7.63
N LEU A 353 47.93 3.46 -6.76
CA LEU A 353 47.11 2.49 -6.05
C LEU A 353 45.69 3.02 -5.86
N HIS A 354 44.72 2.15 -6.05
CA HIS A 354 43.38 2.29 -5.47
C HIS A 354 42.94 0.96 -4.84
N ALA A 355 41.97 1.01 -3.94
CA ALA A 355 41.34 -0.19 -3.42
C ALA A 355 39.93 -0.38 -4.00
N ASP A 356 39.50 -1.61 -4.22
CA ASP A 356 38.17 -1.97 -4.72
C ASP A 356 37.42 -2.72 -3.61
N PHE A 357 36.44 -2.08 -2.95
CA PHE A 357 35.50 -2.78 -2.08
C PHE A 357 34.41 -3.43 -2.91
N ARG A 358 34.33 -4.76 -2.93
CA ARG A 358 33.35 -5.54 -3.69
C ARG A 358 32.52 -6.39 -2.75
N ILE A 359 31.22 -6.48 -3.01
CA ILE A 359 30.26 -7.27 -2.25
C ILE A 359 29.33 -8.01 -3.20
N GLU A 360 28.94 -9.23 -2.83
CA GLU A 360 27.90 -9.96 -3.55
C GLU A 360 26.61 -9.14 -3.66
N SER A 361 26.09 -9.04 -4.87
CA SER A 361 24.78 -8.43 -5.13
C SER A 361 23.64 -9.33 -4.67
N VAL A 362 22.46 -8.74 -4.43
CA VAL A 362 21.22 -9.49 -4.13
C VAL A 362 20.98 -10.59 -5.16
N GLY A 363 20.86 -11.83 -4.67
CA GLY A 363 20.78 -13.06 -5.48
C GLY A 363 22.12 -13.72 -5.80
N LYS A 364 23.25 -13.19 -5.28
CA LYS A 364 24.61 -13.79 -5.27
C LYS A 364 25.16 -14.19 -6.65
N LYS A 365 24.73 -13.51 -7.72
CA LYS A 365 25.16 -13.83 -9.10
C LYS A 365 26.38 -13.06 -9.58
N ASN A 366 26.64 -11.88 -9.00
CA ASN A 366 27.70 -10.97 -9.41
C ASN A 366 28.12 -10.12 -8.21
N LEU A 367 29.25 -9.41 -8.33
CA LEU A 367 29.72 -8.42 -7.35
C LEU A 367 29.37 -7.00 -7.76
N ILE A 368 28.93 -6.19 -6.81
CA ILE A 368 28.82 -4.72 -6.91
C ILE A 368 29.83 -4.09 -5.95
N GLY A 369 30.11 -2.80 -6.05
CA GLY A 369 31.10 -2.20 -5.17
C GLY A 369 31.60 -0.81 -5.57
N TRP A 370 32.69 -0.41 -4.91
CA TRP A 370 33.24 0.94 -4.94
C TRP A 370 34.73 0.90 -5.22
N THR A 371 35.21 1.80 -6.07
CA THR A 371 36.62 2.18 -6.12
C THR A 371 36.88 3.16 -4.98
N LEU A 372 37.95 2.96 -4.21
CA LEU A 372 38.35 3.73 -3.04
C LEU A 372 39.72 4.38 -3.28
N ASN A 373 39.81 5.69 -3.12
CA ASN A 373 41.08 6.42 -3.22
C ASN A 373 41.87 6.32 -1.90
N THR A 374 42.51 5.17 -1.69
CA THR A 374 43.23 4.85 -0.45
C THR A 374 44.68 5.32 -0.43
N LEU A 375 45.34 5.56 -1.56
CA LEU A 375 46.76 5.94 -1.57
C LEU A 375 47.00 7.29 -0.87
N ILE A 376 47.97 7.34 0.04
CA ILE A 376 48.55 8.56 0.59
C ILE A 376 49.47 9.15 -0.50
N ALA A 377 49.28 10.43 -0.82
CA ALA A 377 50.06 11.10 -1.85
C ALA A 377 51.57 10.96 -1.58
N ASP A 378 52.34 10.63 -2.63
CA ASP A 378 53.80 10.50 -2.63
C ASP A 378 54.40 9.44 -1.69
N ALA A 379 53.57 8.56 -1.10
CA ALA A 379 54.04 7.53 -0.17
C ALA A 379 54.83 6.38 -0.86
N VAL A 380 54.51 6.09 -2.12
CA VAL A 380 55.11 4.97 -2.88
C VAL A 380 56.23 5.51 -3.77
N LYS A 381 57.47 5.23 -3.39
CA LYS A 381 58.67 5.76 -4.08
C LYS A 381 59.06 4.95 -5.32
N GLU A 382 58.92 3.62 -5.24
CA GLU A 382 59.29 2.67 -6.30
C GLU A 382 58.04 1.96 -6.83
N PRO A 383 57.99 1.59 -8.14
CA PRO A 383 56.85 0.90 -8.71
C PRO A 383 56.69 -0.51 -8.11
N VAL A 384 55.44 -0.92 -7.91
CA VAL A 384 55.07 -2.25 -7.43
C VAL A 384 54.59 -3.09 -8.62
N GLU A 385 55.37 -4.13 -8.95
CA GLU A 385 55.14 -4.98 -10.13
C GLU A 385 54.86 -6.45 -9.80
N THR A 386 55.01 -6.86 -8.53
CA THR A 386 54.73 -8.23 -8.07
C THR A 386 53.85 -8.24 -6.82
N VAL A 387 53.13 -9.35 -6.60
CA VAL A 387 52.30 -9.55 -5.41
C VAL A 387 53.17 -9.60 -4.14
N GLU A 388 54.36 -10.17 -4.23
CA GLU A 388 55.33 -10.26 -3.13
C GLU A 388 55.84 -8.87 -2.73
N ALA A 389 56.16 -8.01 -3.70
CA ALA A 389 56.54 -6.64 -3.44
C ALA A 389 55.39 -5.89 -2.74
N ALA A 390 54.15 -6.01 -3.23
CA ALA A 390 52.99 -5.42 -2.59
C ALA A 390 52.83 -5.90 -1.13
N LYS A 391 52.98 -7.21 -0.88
CA LYS A 391 52.87 -7.83 0.45
C LYS A 391 53.95 -7.40 1.44
N SER A 392 55.13 -7.00 0.96
CA SER A 392 56.23 -6.55 1.81
C SER A 392 56.02 -5.14 2.39
N LEU A 393 55.13 -4.35 1.79
CA LEU A 393 54.83 -2.99 2.24
C LEU A 393 53.89 -3.01 3.45
N LYS A 394 54.16 -2.13 4.41
CA LYS A 394 53.30 -1.91 5.57
C LYS A 394 52.17 -0.93 5.22
N PHE A 395 50.93 -1.32 5.46
CA PHE A 395 49.75 -0.53 5.06
C PHE A 395 49.76 0.90 5.58
N SER A 396 50.16 1.11 6.84
CA SER A 396 50.23 2.44 7.48
C SER A 396 51.10 3.46 6.75
N ASP A 397 52.04 2.97 5.93
CA ASP A 397 53.04 3.83 5.31
C ASP A 397 52.55 4.40 3.99
N TYR A 398 51.55 3.77 3.35
CA TYR A 398 51.08 4.16 2.02
C TYR A 398 49.56 4.25 1.86
N SER A 399 48.77 3.65 2.74
CA SER A 399 47.31 3.61 2.62
C SER A 399 46.65 4.46 3.71
N LYS A 400 45.60 5.18 3.34
CA LYS A 400 44.69 5.91 4.23
C LYS A 400 43.83 4.97 5.08
N ILE A 401 43.85 3.67 4.80
CA ILE A 401 43.26 2.62 5.64
C ILE A 401 44.36 1.62 5.96
N ASP A 402 44.64 1.43 7.24
CA ASP A 402 45.53 0.38 7.71
C ASP A 402 44.74 -0.93 7.77
N TRP A 403 44.91 -1.81 6.79
CA TRP A 403 44.14 -3.06 6.67
C TRP A 403 44.49 -4.11 7.74
N ASP A 404 45.60 -3.95 8.48
CA ASP A 404 45.92 -4.82 9.60
C ASP A 404 45.12 -4.47 10.86
N THR A 405 44.65 -3.22 10.99
CA THR A 405 43.82 -2.77 12.11
C THR A 405 42.38 -2.48 11.71
N GLY A 406 42.14 -2.18 10.42
CA GLY A 406 40.91 -1.60 9.91
C GLY A 406 40.78 -0.11 10.21
N GLU A 407 41.79 0.56 10.76
CA GLU A 407 41.66 1.98 11.13
C GLU A 407 41.98 2.92 9.96
N PHE A 408 41.25 4.04 9.90
CA PHE A 408 41.49 5.08 8.90
C PHE A 408 42.59 6.02 9.40
N ALA A 409 43.38 6.57 8.48
CA ALA A 409 44.42 7.54 8.76
C ALA A 409 43.81 8.90 9.15
N GLY A 410 43.45 9.03 10.43
CA GLY A 410 42.90 10.24 11.03
C GLY A 410 41.46 10.09 11.56
N LYS A 411 41.15 10.83 12.62
CA LYS A 411 39.80 10.85 13.22
C LYS A 411 38.80 11.47 12.24
N ASN A 412 37.68 10.78 11.98
CA ASN A 412 36.66 11.17 10.99
C ASN A 412 37.15 11.28 9.53
N ALA A 413 38.25 10.61 9.18
CA ALA A 413 38.72 10.58 7.80
C ALA A 413 37.64 10.00 6.86
N GLN A 414 37.52 10.60 5.67
CA GLN A 414 36.62 10.14 4.61
C GLN A 414 37.45 9.81 3.37
N ILE A 415 37.07 8.72 2.69
CA ILE A 415 37.76 8.25 1.50
C ILE A 415 36.91 8.56 0.28
N LEU A 416 37.46 9.35 -0.65
CA LEU A 416 36.84 9.60 -1.95
C LEU A 416 36.64 8.26 -2.66
N SER A 417 35.42 8.03 -3.11
CA SER A 417 34.96 6.76 -3.65
C SER A 417 34.15 6.98 -4.92
N GLU A 418 34.19 5.99 -5.81
CA GLU A 418 33.42 5.98 -7.06
C GLU A 418 32.67 4.67 -7.19
N GLN A 419 31.40 4.75 -7.59
CA GLN A 419 30.58 3.57 -7.79
C GLN A 419 31.04 2.79 -9.03
N LYS A 420 31.19 1.47 -8.92
CA LYS A 420 31.56 0.65 -10.08
C LYS A 420 30.39 0.57 -11.07
N PRO A 421 30.58 0.94 -12.35
CA PRO A 421 29.49 1.04 -13.33
C PRO A 421 28.96 -0.32 -13.81
N LYS A 422 29.75 -1.39 -13.65
CA LYS A 422 29.39 -2.75 -14.11
C LYS A 422 29.61 -3.77 -13.00
N PRO A 423 28.67 -4.69 -12.78
CA PRO A 423 28.88 -5.83 -11.90
C PRO A 423 30.04 -6.71 -12.39
N ALA A 424 30.82 -7.26 -11.46
CA ALA A 424 31.93 -8.18 -11.76
C ALA A 424 31.54 -9.65 -11.49
N SER A 425 32.28 -10.59 -12.08
CA SER A 425 32.14 -12.02 -11.77
C SER A 425 32.42 -12.30 -10.29
N THR A 426 31.82 -13.34 -9.72
CA THR A 426 32.11 -13.82 -8.37
C THR A 426 33.51 -14.40 -8.21
N ASP A 427 34.20 -14.72 -9.31
CA ASP A 427 35.59 -15.22 -9.30
C ASP A 427 36.55 -14.22 -8.65
N TRP A 428 36.22 -12.93 -8.71
CA TRP A 428 36.97 -11.87 -8.03
C TRP A 428 36.96 -12.00 -6.51
N LEU A 429 36.11 -12.81 -5.88
CA LEU A 429 36.17 -13.01 -4.42
C LEU A 429 37.49 -13.65 -3.95
N GLU A 430 38.16 -14.39 -4.85
CA GLU A 430 39.36 -15.17 -4.54
C GLU A 430 40.55 -14.82 -5.44
N PHE A 431 40.41 -13.82 -6.32
CA PHE A 431 41.44 -13.49 -7.30
C PHE A 431 42.56 -12.64 -6.69
N GLU A 432 43.78 -13.14 -6.76
CA GLU A 432 45.02 -12.44 -6.43
C GLU A 432 46.07 -12.81 -7.48
N GLY A 433 46.79 -11.82 -8.01
CA GLY A 433 47.73 -12.08 -9.10
C GLY A 433 48.13 -10.85 -9.90
N ILE A 434 48.79 -11.10 -11.02
CA ILE A 434 49.28 -10.08 -11.95
C ILE A 434 48.39 -10.07 -13.19
N ILE A 435 48.05 -8.87 -13.65
CA ILE A 435 47.38 -8.59 -14.91
C ILE A 435 48.44 -8.05 -15.87
N GLU A 436 48.57 -8.65 -17.05
CA GLU A 436 49.59 -8.29 -18.03
C GLU A 436 49.40 -6.86 -18.56
N PRO A 437 50.49 -6.16 -18.94
CA PRO A 437 50.41 -4.83 -19.55
C PRO A 437 49.45 -4.78 -20.75
N GLY A 438 48.68 -3.70 -20.86
CA GLY A 438 47.69 -3.49 -21.91
C GLY A 438 46.32 -4.14 -21.65
N GLU A 439 46.18 -4.99 -20.63
CA GLU A 439 44.90 -5.57 -20.24
C GLU A 439 44.11 -4.67 -19.26
N THR A 440 42.78 -4.91 -19.16
CA THR A 440 41.90 -4.12 -18.29
C THR A 440 42.23 -4.36 -16.82
N GLY A 441 43.02 -3.48 -16.23
CA GLY A 441 43.54 -3.66 -14.87
C GLY A 441 44.99 -3.21 -14.71
N ALA A 442 45.76 -3.20 -15.80
CA ALA A 442 47.17 -2.80 -15.90
C ALA A 442 47.35 -1.42 -16.59
N LEU A 443 48.59 -0.94 -16.70
CA LEU A 443 48.97 0.17 -17.58
C LEU A 443 49.33 -0.36 -18.97
N GLU A 444 49.50 0.52 -19.96
CA GLU A 444 49.91 0.14 -21.31
C GLU A 444 51.29 -0.54 -21.32
N ASP A 445 52.18 -0.12 -20.42
CA ASP A 445 53.59 -0.50 -20.35
C ASP A 445 54.01 -1.12 -19.01
N ALA A 446 53.09 -1.31 -18.05
CA ALA A 446 53.39 -1.90 -16.74
C ALA A 446 52.26 -2.80 -16.22
N PRO A 447 52.59 -3.90 -15.51
CA PRO A 447 51.60 -4.84 -15.02
C PRO A 447 50.68 -4.23 -13.96
N GLY A 448 49.47 -4.78 -13.85
CA GLY A 448 48.54 -4.48 -12.77
C GLY A 448 48.65 -5.54 -11.68
N VAL A 449 49.06 -5.18 -10.45
CA VAL A 449 49.14 -6.14 -9.34
C VAL A 449 47.87 -6.06 -8.51
N ILE A 450 47.16 -7.18 -8.40
CA ILE A 450 45.96 -7.33 -7.58
C ILE A 450 46.30 -8.09 -6.31
N ARG A 451 46.03 -7.49 -5.15
CA ARG A 451 46.23 -8.08 -3.81
C ARG A 451 44.94 -8.03 -3.01
N ILE A 452 44.53 -9.14 -2.41
CA ILE A 452 43.43 -9.12 -1.43
C ILE A 452 43.96 -8.57 -0.11
N VAL A 453 43.39 -7.48 0.36
CA VAL A 453 43.78 -6.86 1.64
C VAL A 453 42.77 -7.15 2.74
N ASP A 454 41.50 -7.34 2.40
CA ASP A 454 40.47 -7.75 3.36
C ASP A 454 39.39 -8.58 2.67
N LYS A 455 38.73 -9.49 3.40
CA LYS A 455 37.57 -10.23 2.92
C LYS A 455 36.80 -10.83 4.08
N GLY A 456 35.52 -11.13 3.86
CA GLY A 456 34.69 -11.78 4.86
C GLY A 456 33.22 -11.72 4.52
N GLU A 457 32.40 -11.57 5.57
CA GLU A 457 30.96 -11.47 5.48
C GLU A 457 30.50 -10.03 5.60
N CYS A 458 29.39 -9.68 4.98
CA CYS A 458 28.80 -8.36 5.09
C CYS A 458 27.29 -8.46 5.08
N GLU A 459 26.67 -7.69 5.95
CA GLU A 459 25.23 -7.46 5.97
C GLU A 459 24.93 -6.06 5.43
N TYR A 460 23.78 -5.91 4.78
CA TYR A 460 23.34 -4.62 4.26
C TYR A 460 22.56 -3.88 5.36
N GLY A 461 22.86 -2.59 5.50
CA GLY A 461 22.02 -1.66 6.25
C GLY A 461 21.08 -0.89 5.33
N ALA A 462 20.83 0.37 5.70
CA ALA A 462 19.97 1.26 4.93
C ALA A 462 20.51 1.52 3.51
N GLN A 463 19.70 1.17 2.50
CA GLN A 463 19.94 1.50 1.09
C GLN A 463 18.95 2.59 0.66
N LYS A 464 19.44 3.80 0.41
CA LYS A 464 18.61 4.92 -0.08
C LYS A 464 19.38 5.70 -1.14
N ARG A 465 18.67 6.51 -1.92
CA ARG A 465 19.35 7.33 -2.94
C ARG A 465 20.39 8.23 -2.28
N GLY A 466 21.61 8.18 -2.79
CA GLY A 466 22.75 8.96 -2.29
C GLY A 466 23.33 8.46 -0.95
N PHE A 467 22.94 7.28 -0.46
CA PHE A 467 23.45 6.72 0.79
C PHE A 467 23.31 5.19 0.84
N HIS A 468 24.43 4.51 1.07
CA HIS A 468 24.47 3.06 1.25
C HIS A 468 25.21 2.71 2.53
N GLU A 469 24.64 1.81 3.32
CA GLU A 469 25.19 1.37 4.61
C GLU A 469 25.47 -0.12 4.60
N TYR A 470 26.60 -0.50 5.19
CA TYR A 470 27.08 -1.88 5.25
C TYR A 470 27.67 -2.19 6.62
N PHE A 471 27.56 -3.47 7.01
CA PHE A 471 28.12 -4.03 8.24
C PHE A 471 29.06 -5.19 7.89
N PRO A 472 30.28 -4.89 7.40
CA PRO A 472 31.30 -5.89 7.16
C PRO A 472 31.78 -6.54 8.47
N ARG A 473 32.14 -7.81 8.35
CA ARG A 473 32.83 -8.65 9.34
C ARG A 473 34.00 -9.31 8.64
N SER A 474 35.20 -8.80 8.90
CA SER A 474 36.43 -9.38 8.35
C SER A 474 36.61 -10.82 8.82
N ALA A 475 37.14 -11.68 7.94
CA ALA A 475 37.60 -13.02 8.29
C ALA A 475 38.96 -13.01 9.01
N ARG A 476 39.62 -11.84 9.10
CA ARG A 476 40.88 -11.69 9.84
C ARG A 476 40.62 -11.78 11.34
N LYS A 477 41.51 -12.47 12.06
CA LYS A 477 41.40 -12.64 13.53
C LYS A 477 41.71 -11.36 14.30
N SER A 478 42.48 -10.44 13.71
CA SER A 478 42.84 -9.14 14.26
C SER A 478 42.74 -8.09 13.14
N GLY A 479 41.85 -7.10 13.30
CA GLY A 479 41.67 -5.98 12.38
C GLY A 479 40.66 -6.18 11.25
N GLY A 480 40.90 -5.50 10.13
CA GLY A 480 39.99 -5.44 8.97
C GLY A 480 38.69 -4.66 9.24
N LEU A 481 37.78 -4.67 8.28
CA LEU A 481 36.48 -4.02 8.39
C LEU A 481 35.53 -4.88 9.24
N SER A 482 35.34 -4.48 10.50
CA SER A 482 34.45 -5.15 11.47
C SER A 482 33.51 -4.18 12.18
N TYR A 483 33.09 -3.14 11.45
CA TYR A 483 32.29 -2.03 11.96
C TYR A 483 31.40 -1.46 10.85
N ARG A 484 30.42 -0.64 11.22
CA ARG A 484 29.52 0.07 10.30
C ARG A 484 30.30 1.00 9.38
N VAL A 485 30.11 0.85 8.07
CA VAL A 485 30.62 1.77 7.04
C VAL A 485 29.46 2.36 6.23
N VAL A 486 29.64 3.59 5.79
CA VAL A 486 28.64 4.30 4.97
C VAL A 486 29.29 4.93 3.74
N PHE A 487 28.61 4.83 2.61
CA PHE A 487 28.90 5.55 1.38
C PHE A 487 27.86 6.64 1.20
N VAL A 488 28.31 7.89 1.11
CA VAL A 488 27.42 9.06 0.95
C VAL A 488 27.76 9.78 -0.34
N GLU A 489 26.75 10.08 -1.15
CA GLU A 489 26.92 10.85 -2.38
C GLU A 489 27.32 12.29 -2.04
N PHE A 490 28.39 12.74 -2.68
CA PHE A 490 28.92 14.09 -2.66
C PHE A 490 28.61 14.78 -4.01
N LYS A 491 28.95 16.07 -4.13
CA LYS A 491 28.69 16.86 -5.35
C LYS A 491 29.26 16.16 -6.60
N ASP A 492 28.56 16.32 -7.73
CA ASP A 492 28.95 15.85 -9.06
C ASP A 492 29.11 14.32 -9.22
N GLY A 493 28.36 13.53 -8.43
CA GLY A 493 28.30 12.06 -8.57
C GLY A 493 29.47 11.31 -7.92
N ALA A 494 30.37 12.01 -7.24
CA ALA A 494 31.40 11.43 -6.38
C ALA A 494 30.80 10.90 -5.07
N TRP A 495 31.47 9.96 -4.41
CA TRP A 495 31.01 9.36 -3.15
C TRP A 495 32.08 9.44 -2.07
N LEU A 496 31.68 9.36 -0.81
CA LEU A 496 32.57 9.34 0.35
C LEU A 496 32.30 8.09 1.18
N LEU A 497 33.30 7.23 1.31
CA LEU A 497 33.33 6.17 2.31
C LEU A 497 33.72 6.79 3.66
N SER A 498 32.95 6.50 4.70
CA SER A 498 33.25 6.94 6.07
C SER A 498 33.06 5.79 7.05
N LYS A 499 33.88 5.78 8.11
CA LYS A 499 33.66 5.05 9.37
C LYS A 499 33.03 6.02 10.36
N PRO A 500 31.70 5.95 10.62
CA PRO A 500 31.06 6.82 11.59
C PRO A 500 31.59 6.56 13.00
N GLU A 501 31.79 7.60 13.82
CA GLU A 501 32.09 7.41 15.26
C GLU A 501 30.91 6.73 15.96
N ASP A 502 29.69 7.16 15.64
CA ASP A 502 28.45 6.52 16.07
C ASP A 502 28.13 5.30 15.20
N GLN A 503 28.28 4.12 15.80
CA GLN A 503 28.04 2.83 15.18
C GLN A 503 26.55 2.43 15.14
N THR A 504 25.64 3.30 15.62
CA THR A 504 24.20 3.09 15.54
C THR A 504 23.75 2.95 14.07
N PRO A 505 23.02 1.87 13.71
CA PRO A 505 22.47 1.71 12.36
C PRO A 505 21.62 2.91 11.94
N TYR A 506 21.71 3.34 10.68
CA TYR A 506 21.02 4.52 10.19
C TYR A 506 19.52 4.48 10.49
N VAL A 507 18.90 3.30 10.33
CA VAL A 507 17.46 3.12 10.58
C VAL A 507 17.03 3.50 11.99
N LEU A 508 17.92 3.38 12.99
CA LEU A 508 17.68 3.75 14.39
C LEU A 508 18.18 5.15 14.75
N SER A 509 18.73 5.91 13.78
CA SER A 509 19.23 7.25 14.03
C SER A 509 18.11 8.29 14.08
N GLY A 510 18.28 9.35 14.89
CA GLY A 510 17.38 10.50 14.88
C GLY A 510 17.24 11.17 13.51
N ARG A 511 18.24 11.02 12.63
CA ARG A 511 18.16 11.48 11.23
C ARG A 511 17.17 10.67 10.41
N ALA A 512 17.11 9.35 10.58
CA ALA A 512 16.11 8.53 9.90
C ALA A 512 14.69 8.77 10.43
N VAL A 513 14.54 9.12 11.70
CA VAL A 513 13.27 9.61 12.28
C VAL A 513 12.86 10.92 11.62
N LYS A 514 13.76 11.92 11.60
CA LYS A 514 13.52 13.23 10.98
C LYS A 514 13.17 13.14 9.49
N ASP A 515 13.90 12.30 8.75
CA ASP A 515 13.69 12.09 7.31
C ASP A 515 12.45 11.22 7.04
N GLY A 516 11.79 10.69 8.09
CA GLY A 516 10.69 9.74 7.98
C GLY A 516 11.07 8.41 7.34
N TRP A 517 12.36 8.12 7.18
CA TRP A 517 12.81 6.97 6.39
C TRP A 517 12.64 5.66 7.17
N VAL A 518 12.02 4.65 6.56
CA VAL A 518 11.93 3.28 7.08
C VAL A 518 12.10 2.29 5.90
N PRO A 519 12.72 1.11 6.10
CA PRO A 519 12.81 0.10 5.05
C PRO A 519 11.43 -0.52 4.68
N PRO A 520 11.34 -1.20 3.53
CA PRO A 520 10.12 -1.92 3.13
C PRO A 520 9.79 -3.08 4.07
N GLU A 521 8.59 -3.65 3.90
CA GLU A 521 8.17 -4.85 4.63
C GLU A 521 9.17 -5.98 4.41
N GLY A 522 9.46 -6.72 5.48
CA GLY A 522 10.36 -7.87 5.45
C GLY A 522 11.84 -7.53 5.53
N PHE A 523 12.24 -6.26 5.48
CA PHE A 523 13.65 -5.84 5.63
C PHE A 523 13.83 -4.87 6.81
N SER A 524 14.71 -5.17 7.76
CA SER A 524 14.94 -4.34 8.96
C SER A 524 15.99 -3.26 8.74
N ALA A 525 16.94 -3.46 7.82
CA ALA A 525 18.16 -2.64 7.72
C ALA A 525 19.01 -2.62 9.02
N LEU A 526 18.84 -3.63 9.89
CA LEU A 526 19.65 -3.87 11.07
C LEU A 526 20.55 -5.09 10.84
N PRO A 527 21.79 -5.07 11.33
CA PRO A 527 22.59 -6.28 11.36
C PRO A 527 21.96 -7.29 12.34
N LYS A 528 22.10 -8.58 12.04
CA LYS A 528 21.49 -9.70 12.79
C LYS A 528 21.70 -9.57 14.30
N ALA A 529 22.92 -9.26 14.73
CA ALA A 529 23.26 -9.09 16.15
C ALA A 529 22.40 -8.03 16.85
N VAL A 530 22.08 -6.92 16.17
CA VAL A 530 21.19 -5.87 16.71
C VAL A 530 19.73 -6.31 16.57
N ARG A 531 19.36 -6.90 15.44
CA ARG A 531 17.99 -7.35 15.16
C ARG A 531 17.48 -8.38 16.17
N GLU A 532 18.30 -9.35 16.56
CA GLU A 532 17.92 -10.41 17.50
C GLU A 532 17.59 -9.86 18.89
N GLN A 533 18.20 -8.74 19.25
CA GLN A 533 17.99 -8.03 20.50
C GLN A 533 16.74 -7.13 20.47
N VAL A 534 16.11 -6.91 19.30
CA VAL A 534 14.86 -6.14 19.21
C VAL A 534 13.68 -7.03 19.63
N PRO A 535 12.93 -6.67 20.69
CA PRO A 535 11.77 -7.43 21.13
C PRO A 535 10.69 -7.49 20.05
N GLU A 536 9.90 -8.57 20.03
CA GLU A 536 8.94 -8.86 18.95
C GLU A 536 7.96 -7.70 18.70
N GLU A 537 7.53 -7.03 19.78
CA GLU A 537 6.63 -5.90 19.74
C GLU A 537 7.21 -4.67 19.02
N TYR A 538 8.54 -4.52 18.93
CA TYR A 538 9.23 -3.42 18.26
C TYR A 538 9.72 -3.78 16.85
N ARG A 539 9.47 -5.00 16.36
CA ARG A 539 9.92 -5.47 15.04
C ARG A 539 9.12 -4.82 13.92
N TYR A 540 9.45 -3.57 13.62
CA TYR A 540 8.75 -2.74 12.63
C TYR A 540 8.74 -3.37 11.25
N TRP A 541 9.80 -4.07 10.83
CA TRP A 541 9.89 -4.67 9.50
C TRP A 541 8.83 -5.75 9.24
N LEU A 542 8.18 -6.28 10.28
CA LEU A 542 7.08 -7.24 10.16
C LEU A 542 5.70 -6.62 9.88
N LYS A 543 5.59 -5.28 9.89
CA LYS A 543 4.30 -4.61 9.61
C LYS A 543 4.15 -4.31 8.13
N GLU A 544 2.97 -4.58 7.56
CA GLU A 544 2.69 -4.35 6.13
C GLU A 544 2.60 -2.85 5.78
N SER A 545 1.95 -2.05 6.65
CA SER A 545 1.82 -0.60 6.42
C SER A 545 3.11 0.12 6.77
N GLU A 546 3.64 0.89 5.83
CA GLU A 546 4.79 1.75 6.09
C GLU A 546 4.52 2.75 7.22
N SER A 547 3.29 3.23 7.34
CA SER A 547 2.90 4.13 8.43
C SER A 547 3.08 3.48 9.79
N GLU A 548 2.79 2.19 9.88
CA GLU A 548 2.95 1.41 11.11
C GLU A 548 4.42 1.08 11.34
N ARG A 549 5.17 0.73 10.30
CA ARG A 549 6.63 0.54 10.39
C ARG A 549 7.32 1.79 10.91
N ARG A 550 7.05 2.95 10.32
CA ARG A 550 7.62 4.24 10.75
C ARG A 550 7.32 4.51 12.21
N LYS A 551 6.04 4.46 12.61
CA LYS A 551 5.65 4.68 14.00
C LYS A 551 6.34 3.72 14.95
N LEU A 552 6.38 2.43 14.61
CA LEU A 552 6.95 1.41 15.49
C LEU A 552 8.47 1.54 15.59
N ARG A 553 9.14 1.88 14.48
CA ARG A 553 10.55 2.24 14.48
C ARG A 553 10.78 3.47 15.35
N ASP A 554 10.04 4.55 15.15
CA ASP A 554 10.22 5.80 15.91
C ASP A 554 10.07 5.53 17.43
N VAL A 555 9.11 4.68 17.80
CA VAL A 555 8.91 4.22 19.19
C VAL A 555 10.08 3.39 19.69
N LEU A 556 10.67 2.51 18.86
CA LEU A 556 11.89 1.79 19.20
C LEU A 556 13.06 2.75 19.45
N VAL A 557 13.25 3.76 18.59
CA VAL A 557 14.30 4.78 18.76
C VAL A 557 14.10 5.55 20.07
N ASP A 558 12.89 6.03 20.34
CA ASP A 558 12.57 6.70 21.60
C ASP A 558 12.82 5.82 22.84
N ALA A 559 12.61 4.50 22.72
CA ALA A 559 12.89 3.55 23.79
C ALA A 559 14.39 3.42 24.07
N LEU A 560 15.19 3.31 23.00
CA LEU A 560 16.64 3.21 23.08
C LEU A 560 17.28 4.48 23.65
N ASP A 561 16.78 5.66 23.25
CA ASP A 561 17.26 6.96 23.74
C ASP A 561 17.03 7.12 25.26
N LYS A 562 15.91 6.63 25.79
CA LYS A 562 15.58 6.72 27.22
C LYS A 562 16.45 5.83 28.10
N ASN A 563 16.99 4.75 27.56
CA ASN A 563 17.80 3.77 28.30
C ASN A 563 19.31 4.01 28.16
N GLY A 564 19.73 5.14 27.56
CA GLY A 564 21.15 5.47 27.42
C GLY A 564 21.90 4.61 26.40
N GLY A 565 21.19 4.00 25.44
CA GLY A 565 21.75 3.15 24.39
C GLY A 565 21.07 1.79 24.26
N PHE A 566 21.66 0.93 23.45
CA PHE A 566 21.14 -0.40 23.16
C PHE A 566 21.47 -1.40 24.28
N GLN A 567 20.59 -1.49 25.28
CA GLN A 567 20.58 -2.49 26.36
C GLN A 567 19.21 -3.20 26.34
N PRO A 568 19.10 -4.45 25.86
CA PRO A 568 17.81 -5.11 25.58
C PRO A 568 16.93 -5.30 26.82
N ASP A 569 17.55 -5.47 27.98
CA ASP A 569 16.87 -5.74 29.25
C ASP A 569 16.21 -4.48 29.86
N ASP A 570 16.60 -3.29 29.38
CA ASP A 570 16.07 -2.01 29.87
C ASP A 570 14.87 -1.51 29.06
N ILE A 571 14.56 -2.14 27.91
CA ILE A 571 13.47 -1.72 27.02
C ILE A 571 12.13 -2.09 27.67
N GLN A 572 11.64 -1.18 28.51
CA GLN A 572 10.29 -1.22 29.06
C GLN A 572 9.28 -1.28 27.89
N PRO A 573 8.34 -2.24 27.88
CA PRO A 573 7.32 -2.34 26.84
C PRO A 573 6.54 -1.02 26.77
N LEU A 574 6.62 -0.33 25.62
CA LEU A 574 6.02 0.99 25.45
C LEU A 574 4.62 0.94 24.86
N ASP A 575 3.73 1.63 25.56
CA ASP A 575 2.33 1.91 25.24
C ASP A 575 2.23 2.74 23.94
N PHE A 576 1.53 2.19 22.94
CA PHE A 576 1.46 2.73 21.57
C PHE A 576 0.68 4.06 21.49
N GLU A 577 1.34 5.18 21.27
CA GLU A 577 0.65 6.44 20.93
C GLU A 577 0.42 6.62 19.42
N LYS A 578 -0.60 5.93 18.92
CA LYS A 578 -1.79 6.57 18.30
C LYS A 578 -3.05 5.75 18.63
N ARG A 579 -3.05 5.04 19.77
CA ARG A 579 -4.26 4.37 20.28
C ARG A 579 -5.24 5.42 20.79
N LYS A 580 -6.53 5.11 20.70
CA LYS A 580 -7.57 6.02 21.21
C LYS A 580 -7.35 6.18 22.71
N LEU A 581 -7.31 7.42 23.22
CA LEU A 581 -7.13 7.66 24.65
C LEU A 581 -8.34 7.20 25.48
N ILE A 582 -9.52 7.16 24.86
CA ILE A 582 -10.80 6.87 25.51
C ILE A 582 -11.51 5.67 24.87
N PRO A 583 -12.21 4.83 25.65
CA PRO A 583 -12.97 3.70 25.10
C PRO A 583 -14.19 4.15 24.31
N PHE A 584 -14.85 5.24 24.69
CA PHE A 584 -16.02 5.76 23.98
C PHE A 584 -16.03 7.28 23.97
N ASN A 585 -16.69 7.86 22.97
CA ASN A 585 -16.84 9.31 22.89
C ASN A 585 -17.83 9.78 23.96
N GLN A 586 -17.58 10.94 24.55
CA GLN A 586 -18.47 11.60 25.51
C GLN A 586 -18.75 13.03 25.02
N TRP A 587 -20.00 13.45 25.13
CA TRP A 587 -20.36 14.86 24.89
C TRP A 587 -19.64 15.75 25.90
N GLY A 588 -18.89 16.74 25.43
CA GLY A 588 -18.08 17.61 26.29
C GLY A 588 -16.76 17.01 26.81
N GLY A 589 -16.35 15.82 26.33
CA GLY A 589 -15.24 15.05 26.91
C GLY A 589 -13.86 15.74 26.99
N SER A 590 -13.08 15.32 27.99
CA SER A 590 -11.78 15.90 28.39
C SER A 590 -10.56 15.39 27.59
N ALA A 591 -10.75 14.46 26.65
CA ALA A 591 -9.65 13.81 25.91
C ALA A 591 -8.71 14.77 25.16
N LYS A 592 -9.21 15.94 24.74
CA LYS A 592 -8.44 16.97 24.00
C LYS A 592 -7.35 17.64 24.84
N TYR A 593 -7.42 17.60 26.17
CA TYR A 593 -6.46 18.22 27.08
C TYR A 593 -5.94 17.26 28.16
N ALA A 594 -6.46 16.03 28.24
CA ALA A 594 -6.17 15.08 29.31
C ALA A 594 -4.67 14.78 29.50
N LYS A 595 -3.91 14.52 28.43
CA LYS A 595 -2.47 14.23 28.51
C LYS A 595 -1.66 15.41 29.09
N LEU A 596 -1.83 16.59 28.48
CA LEU A 596 -1.18 17.82 28.93
C LEU A 596 -1.58 18.25 30.35
N LEU A 597 -2.78 17.88 30.78
CA LEU A 597 -3.26 18.14 32.13
C LEU A 597 -2.65 17.15 33.13
N ALA A 598 -2.62 15.86 32.79
CA ALA A 598 -2.07 14.79 33.63
C ALA A 598 -0.57 15.01 33.93
N GLU A 599 0.21 15.53 32.98
CA GLU A 599 1.63 15.90 33.16
C GLU A 599 1.84 16.97 34.24
N ARG A 600 0.78 17.69 34.64
CA ARG A 600 0.84 18.75 35.66
C ARG A 600 0.36 18.27 37.02
N PHE A 601 -0.06 17.01 37.15
CA PHE A 601 -0.54 16.48 38.41
C PHE A 601 0.61 16.27 39.40
N PRO A 602 0.39 16.53 40.71
CA PRO A 602 1.33 16.15 41.73
C PRO A 602 1.35 14.63 41.86
N GLU A 603 2.39 14.12 42.51
CA GLU A 603 2.40 12.72 42.94
C GLU A 603 1.19 12.46 43.86
N HIS A 604 0.51 11.33 43.64
CA HIS A 604 -0.70 10.98 44.37
C HIS A 604 -0.87 9.47 44.46
N LYS A 605 -1.39 8.99 45.59
CA LYS A 605 -1.65 7.55 45.81
C LYS A 605 -3.09 7.17 45.51
N ARG A 606 -4.04 8.08 45.72
CA ARG A 606 -5.46 7.89 45.44
C ARG A 606 -5.90 8.88 44.37
N TYR A 607 -6.66 8.42 43.39
CA TYR A 607 -7.17 9.25 42.30
C TYR A 607 -8.68 9.12 42.18
N ILE A 608 -9.38 10.24 42.11
CA ILE A 608 -10.85 10.25 42.13
C ILE A 608 -11.38 11.15 41.01
N GLU A 609 -12.27 10.61 40.17
CA GLU A 609 -13.08 11.38 39.22
C GLU A 609 -14.56 11.28 39.63
N PRO A 610 -15.13 12.33 40.27
CA PRO A 610 -16.57 12.38 40.61
C PRO A 610 -17.50 12.48 39.39
N PHE A 611 -16.94 12.85 38.24
CA PHE A 611 -17.61 13.02 36.95
C PHE A 611 -16.78 12.31 35.87
N CYS A 612 -16.69 10.98 35.93
CA CYS A 612 -15.68 10.29 35.14
C CYS A 612 -15.97 10.34 33.63
N GLY A 613 -17.24 10.35 33.17
CA GLY A 613 -17.55 10.38 31.75
C GLY A 613 -16.80 9.29 30.97
N SER A 614 -16.00 9.64 29.96
CA SER A 614 -15.13 8.68 29.26
C SER A 614 -13.81 8.32 29.98
N ALA A 615 -13.58 8.84 31.19
CA ALA A 615 -12.40 8.68 32.05
C ALA A 615 -11.07 9.07 31.36
N ALA A 616 -11.09 10.15 30.56
CA ALA A 616 -9.95 10.46 29.69
C ALA A 616 -8.68 10.83 30.47
N VAL A 617 -8.84 11.50 31.62
CA VAL A 617 -7.70 11.89 32.46
C VAL A 617 -7.16 10.68 33.21
N PHE A 618 -8.01 9.83 33.76
CA PHE A 618 -7.63 8.52 34.30
C PHE A 618 -6.75 7.70 33.36
N TYR A 619 -7.13 7.60 32.08
CA TYR A 619 -6.33 6.87 31.08
C TYR A 619 -5.03 7.59 30.69
N ALA A 620 -4.99 8.92 30.79
CA ALA A 620 -3.83 9.73 30.42
C ALA A 620 -2.74 9.79 31.50
N LYS A 621 -3.10 9.55 32.76
CA LYS A 621 -2.19 9.66 33.90
C LYS A 621 -1.56 8.32 34.29
N ASP A 622 -0.52 8.40 35.11
CA ASP A 622 0.09 7.21 35.70
C ASP A 622 -0.86 6.49 36.66
N LYS A 623 -0.68 5.17 36.80
CA LYS A 623 -1.55 4.34 37.64
C LYS A 623 -1.40 4.77 39.11
N ALA A 624 -2.51 5.05 39.78
CA ALA A 624 -2.54 5.25 41.24
C ALA A 624 -2.75 3.91 41.94
N ALA A 625 -2.35 3.82 43.21
CA ALA A 625 -2.59 2.65 44.04
C ALA A 625 -4.10 2.37 44.21
N GLU A 626 -4.90 3.43 44.31
CA GLU A 626 -6.36 3.35 44.32
C GLU A 626 -6.95 4.38 43.34
N ALA A 627 -7.95 3.96 42.57
CA ALA A 627 -8.68 4.84 41.67
C ALA A 627 -10.20 4.65 41.84
N ILE A 628 -10.93 5.76 41.95
CA ILE A 628 -12.39 5.79 42.06
C ILE A 628 -12.94 6.57 40.88
N LEU A 629 -13.75 5.91 40.06
CA LEU A 629 -14.45 6.50 38.93
C LEU A 629 -15.95 6.49 39.24
N ALA A 630 -16.51 7.67 39.52
CA ALA A 630 -17.92 7.85 39.77
C ALA A 630 -18.58 8.64 38.65
N ASP A 631 -19.84 8.34 38.37
CA ASP A 631 -20.70 9.14 37.51
C ASP A 631 -22.16 8.97 37.95
N LEU A 632 -23.00 9.96 37.67
CA LEU A 632 -24.43 9.86 37.93
C LEU A 632 -25.14 9.06 36.83
N ASP A 633 -24.58 9.05 35.61
CA ASP A 633 -25.15 8.30 34.47
C ASP A 633 -24.85 6.79 34.60
N PRO A 634 -25.88 5.94 34.82
CA PRO A 634 -25.67 4.51 34.94
C PRO A 634 -25.18 3.84 33.65
N GLU A 635 -25.40 4.42 32.47
CA GLU A 635 -24.87 3.88 31.20
C GLU A 635 -23.36 4.09 31.10
N VAL A 636 -22.85 5.23 31.57
CA VAL A 636 -21.40 5.49 31.63
C VAL A 636 -20.72 4.49 32.56
N VAL A 637 -21.26 4.32 33.76
CA VAL A 637 -20.75 3.36 34.75
C VAL A 637 -20.84 1.92 34.24
N PHE A 638 -21.95 1.56 33.59
CA PHE A 638 -22.11 0.26 32.95
C PHE A 638 -21.00 0.00 31.93
N ALA A 639 -20.71 0.95 31.05
CA ALA A 639 -19.71 0.75 30.00
C ALA A 639 -18.29 0.55 30.57
N HIS A 640 -17.88 1.33 31.57
CA HIS A 640 -16.59 1.10 32.22
C HIS A 640 -16.54 -0.23 32.96
N LYS A 641 -17.62 -0.63 33.66
CA LYS A 641 -17.70 -1.97 34.30
C LYS A 641 -17.66 -3.11 33.28
N PHE A 642 -18.32 -2.95 32.14
CA PHE A 642 -18.29 -3.94 31.06
C PHE A 642 -16.88 -4.13 30.51
N ILE A 643 -16.13 -3.04 30.35
CA ILE A 643 -14.71 -3.09 29.93
C ILE A 643 -13.85 -3.70 31.04
N GLN A 644 -14.05 -3.28 32.30
CA GLN A 644 -13.33 -3.85 33.45
C GLN A 644 -13.56 -5.35 33.59
N GLY A 645 -14.76 -5.85 33.28
CA GLY A 645 -15.11 -7.27 33.33
C GLY A 645 -14.98 -8.00 31.99
N LEU A 646 -14.28 -7.44 31.01
CA LEU A 646 -14.22 -7.99 29.65
C LEU A 646 -13.67 -9.42 29.63
N THR A 647 -14.48 -10.36 29.13
CA THR A 647 -14.07 -11.75 28.91
C THR A 647 -13.83 -12.03 27.44
N ARG A 648 -13.07 -13.09 27.13
CA ARG A 648 -12.87 -13.54 25.75
C ARG A 648 -14.20 -13.82 25.04
N GLN A 649 -15.18 -14.40 25.73
CA GLN A 649 -16.49 -14.68 25.15
C GLN A 649 -17.28 -13.41 24.81
N ALA A 650 -17.29 -12.42 25.71
CA ALA A 650 -17.90 -11.13 25.45
C ALA A 650 -17.21 -10.42 24.26
N PHE A 651 -15.89 -10.48 24.21
CA PHE A 651 -15.08 -9.92 23.12
C PHE A 651 -15.41 -10.56 21.75
N GLU A 652 -15.46 -11.88 21.67
CA GLU A 652 -15.86 -12.60 20.45
C GLU A 652 -17.31 -12.30 20.05
N SER A 653 -18.18 -12.02 21.01
CA SER A 653 -19.55 -11.58 20.73
C SER A 653 -19.58 -10.16 20.15
N LEU A 654 -18.73 -9.24 20.64
CA LEU A 654 -18.61 -7.89 20.08
C LEU A 654 -18.16 -7.90 18.61
N LYS A 655 -17.28 -8.83 18.21
CA LYS A 655 -16.80 -8.97 16.82
C LYS A 655 -17.90 -9.24 15.80
N ARG A 656 -19.06 -9.75 16.25
CA ARG A 656 -20.20 -10.06 15.38
C ARG A 656 -21.00 -8.82 14.96
N PHE A 657 -20.83 -7.70 15.66
CA PHE A 657 -21.51 -6.46 15.31
C PHE A 657 -20.74 -5.67 14.25
N ASN A 658 -21.45 -4.83 13.50
CA ASN A 658 -20.79 -3.88 12.60
C ASN A 658 -20.23 -2.71 13.41
N TRP A 659 -18.92 -2.49 13.29
CA TRP A 659 -18.20 -1.39 13.93
C TRP A 659 -17.76 -0.30 12.95
N THR A 660 -18.02 -0.47 11.66
CA THR A 660 -17.76 0.54 10.63
C THR A 660 -18.93 1.50 10.56
N VAL A 661 -18.67 2.74 10.94
CA VAL A 661 -19.64 3.84 10.99
C VAL A 661 -20.24 4.06 9.61
N SER A 662 -21.57 4.05 9.56
CA SER A 662 -22.37 4.25 8.35
C SER A 662 -23.76 4.76 8.72
N ARG A 663 -24.42 5.45 7.79
CA ARG A 663 -25.80 5.93 7.97
C ARG A 663 -26.79 4.79 8.26
N SER A 664 -26.66 3.67 7.54
CA SER A 664 -27.50 2.49 7.75
C SER A 664 -27.26 1.86 9.13
N GLY A 665 -26.00 1.79 9.58
CA GLY A 665 -25.69 1.34 10.94
C GLY A 665 -26.26 2.30 12.01
N PHE A 666 -26.22 3.62 11.77
CA PHE A 666 -26.78 4.59 12.70
C PHE A 666 -28.31 4.47 12.84
N GLN A 667 -29.02 4.16 11.76
CA GLN A 667 -30.44 3.86 11.86
C GLN A 667 -30.69 2.58 12.67
N LYS A 668 -29.94 1.51 12.41
CA LYS A 668 -30.04 0.25 13.13
C LYS A 668 -29.81 0.40 14.64
N VAL A 669 -28.83 1.21 15.05
CA VAL A 669 -28.52 1.39 16.48
C VAL A 669 -29.62 2.17 17.21
N ARG A 670 -30.31 3.11 16.52
CA ARG A 670 -31.46 3.83 17.08
C ARG A 670 -32.67 2.93 17.32
N GLU A 671 -32.89 1.97 16.45
CA GLU A 671 -33.99 1.00 16.53
C GLU A 671 -33.66 -0.20 17.45
N CYS A 672 -32.38 -0.40 17.77
CA CYS A 672 -31.90 -1.52 18.58
C CYS A 672 -32.48 -1.50 20.00
N LYS A 673 -33.12 -2.60 20.41
CA LYS A 673 -33.49 -2.89 21.80
C LYS A 673 -32.54 -3.99 22.32
N PRO A 674 -31.51 -3.64 23.11
CA PRO A 674 -30.46 -4.58 23.47
C PRO A 674 -31.01 -5.69 24.36
N LYS A 675 -30.63 -6.93 24.08
CA LYS A 675 -31.02 -8.16 24.80
C LYS A 675 -29.89 -8.78 25.61
N SER A 676 -28.68 -8.26 25.46
CA SER A 676 -27.49 -8.68 26.20
C SER A 676 -26.61 -7.48 26.55
N ASP A 677 -25.72 -7.65 27.52
CA ASP A 677 -24.75 -6.61 27.88
C ASP A 677 -23.81 -6.25 26.72
N THR A 678 -23.47 -7.23 25.87
CA THR A 678 -22.67 -6.99 24.67
C THR A 678 -23.43 -6.11 23.67
N GLU A 679 -24.73 -6.36 23.46
CA GLU A 679 -25.57 -5.51 22.61
C GLU A 679 -25.76 -4.12 23.21
N ARG A 680 -25.93 -4.02 24.54
CA ARG A 680 -26.05 -2.75 25.26
C ARG A 680 -24.78 -1.91 25.10
N PHE A 681 -23.62 -2.54 25.29
CA PHE A 681 -22.31 -1.89 25.10
C PHE A 681 -22.12 -1.45 23.64
N TRP A 682 -22.36 -2.33 22.66
CA TRP A 682 -22.29 -1.99 21.25
C TRP A 682 -23.23 -0.82 20.91
N LYS A 683 -24.49 -0.87 21.36
CA LYS A 683 -25.47 0.18 21.12
C LYS A 683 -24.98 1.53 21.64
N MET A 684 -24.48 1.57 22.87
CA MET A 684 -23.97 2.81 23.47
C MET A 684 -22.76 3.35 22.70
N VAL A 685 -21.72 2.54 22.49
CA VAL A 685 -20.48 3.00 21.86
C VAL A 685 -20.73 3.40 20.40
N TYR A 686 -21.44 2.57 19.65
CA TYR A 686 -21.74 2.82 18.24
C TYR A 686 -22.62 4.06 18.04
N THR A 687 -23.59 4.29 18.92
CA THR A 687 -24.39 5.54 18.91
C THR A 687 -23.49 6.77 19.07
N ARG A 688 -22.59 6.77 20.06
CA ARG A 688 -21.71 7.92 20.34
C ARG A 688 -20.59 8.10 19.30
N LEU A 689 -20.26 7.06 18.54
CA LEU A 689 -19.39 7.15 17.36
C LEU A 689 -20.06 7.85 16.18
N CYS A 690 -21.36 7.55 15.98
CA CYS A 690 -22.14 8.06 14.86
C CYS A 690 -22.78 9.43 15.12
N ALA A 691 -23.12 9.74 16.38
CA ALA A 691 -23.87 10.95 16.71
C ALA A 691 -23.02 12.23 16.65
N TRP A 692 -23.61 13.37 16.29
CA TRP A 692 -22.96 14.68 16.39
C TRP A 692 -22.44 14.91 17.82
N GLY A 693 -21.14 15.17 17.94
CA GLY A 693 -20.42 15.35 19.22
C GLY A 693 -20.54 14.18 20.20
N GLY A 694 -21.02 13.01 19.77
CA GLY A 694 -21.22 11.86 20.64
C GLY A 694 -22.40 11.98 21.61
N LYS A 695 -23.45 12.74 21.25
CA LYS A 695 -24.65 12.87 22.08
C LYS A 695 -25.30 11.49 22.37
N PRO A 696 -25.68 11.20 23.63
CA PRO A 696 -26.38 9.97 23.99
C PRO A 696 -27.75 9.80 23.31
N ASP A 697 -28.45 10.90 23.02
CA ASP A 697 -29.81 10.91 22.46
C ASP A 697 -29.88 10.59 20.95
N ALA A 698 -28.74 10.42 20.29
CA ALA A 698 -28.64 10.18 18.85
C ALA A 698 -29.35 11.25 17.97
N SER A 699 -29.41 12.51 18.42
CA SER A 699 -30.15 13.60 17.75
C SER A 699 -29.62 14.03 16.36
N GLY A 700 -28.56 13.41 15.84
CA GLY A 700 -28.12 13.59 14.44
C GLY A 700 -26.87 12.80 14.06
N TYR A 701 -26.69 12.49 12.77
CA TYR A 701 -25.54 11.72 12.24
C TYR A 701 -24.35 12.61 11.87
N SER A 702 -23.16 12.31 12.40
CA SER A 702 -21.90 12.97 12.10
C SER A 702 -21.16 12.29 10.93
N THR A 703 -20.72 13.07 9.96
CA THR A 703 -19.88 12.59 8.85
C THR A 703 -18.39 12.48 9.21
N ILE A 704 -17.98 12.98 10.39
CA ILE A 704 -16.55 13.00 10.81
C ILE A 704 -15.96 11.59 10.91
N ASN A 705 -16.81 10.62 11.27
CA ASN A 705 -16.40 9.23 11.45
C ASN A 705 -16.90 8.31 10.34
N ASP A 706 -17.49 8.83 9.25
CA ASP A 706 -18.06 8.01 8.19
C ASP A 706 -17.01 7.09 7.57
N GLY A 707 -17.31 5.78 7.49
CA GLY A 707 -16.37 4.76 7.02
C GLY A 707 -15.23 4.41 7.99
N LYS A 708 -15.13 5.04 9.17
CA LYS A 708 -14.16 4.64 10.20
C LYS A 708 -14.68 3.44 10.99
N THR A 709 -13.76 2.53 11.32
CA THR A 709 -14.05 1.35 12.14
C THR A 709 -13.55 1.57 13.56
N TYR A 710 -14.37 1.20 14.55
CA TYR A 710 -13.96 1.19 15.95
C TYR A 710 -12.91 0.09 16.20
N GLY A 711 -11.79 0.45 16.81
CA GLY A 711 -10.72 -0.49 17.17
C GLY A 711 -11.11 -1.32 18.39
N LEU A 712 -11.80 -2.45 18.16
CA LEU A 712 -12.22 -3.35 19.24
C LEU A 712 -11.06 -3.82 20.12
N GLU A 713 -9.90 -4.11 19.53
CA GLU A 713 -8.73 -4.62 20.25
C GLU A 713 -8.22 -3.65 21.35
N ASP A 714 -8.48 -2.34 21.22
CA ASP A 714 -8.10 -1.35 22.26
C ASP A 714 -8.81 -1.61 23.60
N LEU A 715 -9.92 -2.37 23.61
CA LEU A 715 -10.66 -2.71 24.83
C LEU A 715 -9.82 -3.50 25.83
N TRP A 716 -8.87 -4.32 25.39
CA TRP A 716 -8.00 -5.08 26.29
C TRP A 716 -7.07 -4.16 27.10
N ARG A 717 -6.54 -3.10 26.48
CA ARG A 717 -5.74 -2.11 27.20
C ARG A 717 -6.56 -1.34 28.23
N PHE A 718 -7.78 -0.95 27.87
CA PHE A 718 -8.67 -0.27 28.81
C PHE A 718 -9.08 -1.19 29.97
N HIS A 719 -9.33 -2.46 29.69
CA HIS A 719 -9.58 -3.50 30.68
C HIS A 719 -8.42 -3.59 31.70
N GLU A 720 -7.18 -3.67 31.22
CA GLU A 720 -5.98 -3.71 32.07
C GLU A 720 -5.81 -2.46 32.93
N LYS A 721 -6.01 -1.26 32.36
CA LYS A 721 -5.88 0.01 33.11
C LYS A 721 -6.98 0.14 34.17
N LEU A 722 -8.20 -0.33 33.89
CA LEU A 722 -9.32 -0.34 34.84
C LEU A 722 -9.18 -1.43 35.92
N ALA A 723 -8.25 -2.37 35.79
CA ALA A 723 -8.06 -3.42 36.78
C ALA A 723 -7.73 -2.83 38.16
N GLY A 724 -8.63 -3.08 39.13
CA GLY A 724 -8.54 -2.57 40.50
C GLY A 724 -9.19 -1.20 40.74
N ALA A 725 -9.71 -0.52 39.71
CA ALA A 725 -10.46 0.72 39.89
C ALA A 725 -11.86 0.46 40.48
N LYS A 726 -12.30 1.27 41.44
CA LYS A 726 -13.67 1.24 41.97
C LYS A 726 -14.57 2.08 41.05
N ILE A 727 -15.48 1.43 40.34
CA ILE A 727 -16.40 2.08 39.39
C ILE A 727 -17.82 2.06 39.97
N ILE A 728 -18.42 3.23 40.20
CA ILE A 728 -19.69 3.36 40.96
C ILE A 728 -20.65 4.37 40.34
N VAL A 729 -21.95 4.08 40.44
CA VAL A 729 -23.00 5.08 40.19
C VAL A 729 -23.18 5.86 41.48
N GLN A 730 -22.73 7.12 41.51
CA GLN A 730 -22.75 7.92 42.73
C GLN A 730 -22.79 9.42 42.41
N ASP A 731 -23.51 10.18 43.23
CA ASP A 731 -23.50 11.63 43.19
C ASP A 731 -22.10 12.20 43.53
N TRP A 732 -21.75 13.31 42.90
CA TRP A 732 -20.43 13.91 43.02
C TRP A 732 -20.15 14.45 44.43
N GLN A 733 -21.13 15.01 45.14
CA GLN A 733 -20.93 15.54 46.51
C GLN A 733 -20.63 14.40 47.47
N LYS A 734 -21.38 13.30 47.34
CA LYS A 734 -21.13 12.08 48.11
C LYS A 734 -19.77 11.48 47.76
N THR A 735 -19.38 11.48 46.49
CA THR A 735 -18.06 10.98 46.06
C THR A 735 -16.93 11.83 46.63
N LEU A 736 -17.07 13.15 46.63
CA LEU A 736 -16.10 14.05 47.25
C LEU A 736 -15.95 13.77 48.75
N SER A 737 -17.05 13.64 49.50
CA SER A 737 -16.99 13.46 50.96
C SER A 737 -16.51 12.07 51.39
N GLU A 738 -16.90 11.00 50.67
CA GLU A 738 -16.58 9.61 51.04
C GLU A 738 -15.12 9.25 50.76
N TYR A 739 -14.52 9.81 49.72
CA TYR A 739 -13.15 9.46 49.28
C TYR A 739 -12.10 10.53 49.60
N ASP A 740 -12.47 11.60 50.31
CA ASP A 740 -11.53 12.64 50.74
C ASP A 740 -10.55 12.14 51.79
N SER A 741 -9.26 12.33 51.52
CA SER A 741 -8.17 11.94 52.40
C SER A 741 -6.89 12.69 52.03
N PRO A 742 -5.96 12.91 52.98
CA PRO A 742 -4.64 13.43 52.67
C PRO A 742 -3.93 12.58 51.61
N GLY A 743 -3.39 13.21 50.57
CA GLY A 743 -2.71 12.52 49.46
C GLY A 743 -3.63 11.97 48.35
N ALA A 744 -4.93 12.22 48.43
CA ALA A 744 -5.85 12.04 47.31
C ALA A 744 -5.69 13.15 46.27
N LEU A 745 -5.92 12.82 44.99
CA LEU A 745 -6.05 13.79 43.90
C LEU A 745 -7.42 13.65 43.22
N PHE A 746 -8.20 14.72 43.26
CA PHE A 746 -9.50 14.82 42.61
C PHE A 746 -9.39 15.51 41.25
N PHE A 747 -9.99 14.94 40.21
CA PHE A 747 -10.25 15.65 38.96
C PHE A 747 -11.76 15.91 38.82
N ILE A 748 -12.14 17.18 38.89
CA ILE A 748 -13.53 17.63 38.99
C ILE A 748 -13.92 18.31 37.67
N ASP A 749 -14.71 17.62 36.85
CA ASP A 749 -15.14 18.07 35.52
C ASP A 749 -16.67 18.03 35.37
N PRO A 750 -17.39 18.96 36.04
CA PRO A 750 -18.86 18.94 36.11
C PRO A 750 -19.51 19.40 34.79
N PRO A 751 -20.81 19.17 34.60
CA PRO A 751 -21.58 19.85 33.55
C PRO A 751 -21.60 21.38 33.80
N TYR A 752 -20.99 22.14 32.89
CA TYR A 752 -20.84 23.60 33.05
C TYR A 752 -22.13 24.37 32.76
N VAL A 753 -22.33 25.47 33.49
CA VAL A 753 -23.42 26.42 33.25
C VAL A 753 -23.26 27.15 31.90
N ASP A 754 -24.37 27.31 31.17
CA ASP A 754 -24.50 28.06 29.90
C ASP A 754 -23.68 27.56 28.70
N GLU A 755 -23.06 26.37 28.76
CA GLU A 755 -22.22 25.86 27.66
C GLU A 755 -22.89 24.76 26.84
N TRP A 756 -23.69 23.91 27.47
CA TRP A 756 -24.16 22.67 26.85
C TRP A 756 -25.68 22.52 26.79
N GLY A 757 -26.43 23.47 27.36
CA GLY A 757 -27.89 23.47 27.37
C GLY A 757 -28.46 22.25 28.10
N SER A 758 -27.73 21.75 29.10
CA SER A 758 -28.15 20.57 29.88
C SER A 758 -29.13 21.00 30.96
N LYS A 759 -30.03 20.09 31.38
CA LYS A 759 -30.97 20.37 32.48
C LYS A 759 -30.34 20.25 33.88
N GLU A 760 -29.05 19.89 33.97
CA GLU A 760 -28.35 19.50 35.20
C GLU A 760 -27.00 20.22 35.34
N GLU A 761 -26.93 21.48 34.94
CA GLU A 761 -25.71 22.29 35.04
C GLU A 761 -25.38 22.59 36.51
N ILE A 762 -24.11 22.45 36.91
CA ILE A 762 -23.65 22.69 38.29
C ILE A 762 -22.91 24.01 38.35
N SER A 763 -23.32 24.89 39.27
CA SER A 763 -22.75 26.22 39.38
C SER A 763 -21.27 26.19 39.79
N PRO A 764 -20.44 27.13 39.30
CA PRO A 764 -19.04 27.20 39.74
C PRO A 764 -18.93 27.54 41.23
N GLU A 765 -19.93 28.19 41.83
CA GLU A 765 -19.98 28.48 43.26
C GLU A 765 -20.14 27.21 44.11
N ASP A 766 -20.99 26.26 43.69
CA ASP A 766 -21.18 24.99 44.40
C ASP A 766 -19.94 24.11 44.35
N ILE A 767 -19.28 24.06 43.20
CA ILE A 767 -18.02 23.35 43.01
C ILE A 767 -16.92 23.99 43.86
N ALA A 768 -16.82 25.32 43.85
CA ALA A 768 -15.85 26.06 44.66
C ALA A 768 -16.04 25.78 46.16
N LYS A 769 -17.30 25.81 46.63
CA LYS A 769 -17.66 25.55 48.02
C LYS A 769 -17.27 24.12 48.44
N ALA A 770 -17.58 23.12 47.61
CA ALA A 770 -17.26 21.73 47.91
C ALA A 770 -15.75 21.45 47.87
N ALA A 771 -15.05 21.94 46.83
CA ALA A 771 -13.62 21.70 46.66
C ALA A 771 -12.76 22.38 47.74
N SER A 772 -13.16 23.57 48.20
CA SER A 772 -12.40 24.31 49.23
C SER A 772 -12.33 23.60 50.58
N GLY A 773 -13.21 22.63 50.83
CA GLY A 773 -13.23 21.83 52.07
C GLY A 773 -12.46 20.51 52.00
N LEU A 774 -11.86 20.17 50.86
CA LEU A 774 -11.16 18.89 50.66
C LEU A 774 -9.80 18.89 51.35
N LYS A 775 -9.45 17.77 51.98
CA LYS A 775 -8.11 17.47 52.51
C LYS A 775 -7.15 17.05 51.39
N GLY A 776 -7.67 16.42 50.35
CA GLY A 776 -6.93 16.02 49.15
C GLY A 776 -6.65 17.17 48.19
N ASN A 777 -5.67 16.97 47.32
CA ASN A 777 -5.42 17.87 46.21
C ASN A 777 -6.54 17.76 45.17
N PHE A 778 -6.81 18.83 44.43
CA PHE A 778 -7.80 18.81 43.36
C PHE A 778 -7.38 19.62 42.14
N VAL A 779 -7.96 19.26 41.01
CA VAL A 779 -7.97 20.03 39.76
C VAL A 779 -9.40 20.12 39.26
N ILE A 780 -9.91 21.34 39.10
CA ILE A 780 -11.23 21.62 38.55
C ILE A 780 -11.05 22.05 37.10
N ALA A 781 -11.84 21.49 36.19
CA ALA A 781 -12.01 21.99 34.82
C ALA A 781 -13.35 22.73 34.73
N TYR A 782 -13.37 23.93 34.15
CA TYR A 782 -14.60 24.70 33.99
C TYR A 782 -14.54 25.66 32.81
N THR A 783 -15.71 26.12 32.34
CA THR A 783 -15.79 27.17 31.31
C THR A 783 -15.12 28.48 31.76
N ASP A 784 -14.39 29.14 30.86
CA ASP A 784 -13.67 30.39 31.15
C ASP A 784 -14.62 31.60 31.08
N SER A 785 -15.44 31.77 32.14
CA SER A 785 -16.36 32.89 32.29
C SER A 785 -15.92 33.85 33.40
N ALA A 786 -16.45 35.07 33.40
CA ALA A 786 -16.23 36.02 34.50
C ALA A 786 -16.79 35.46 35.83
N ARG A 787 -17.95 34.80 35.78
CA ARG A 787 -18.58 34.13 36.93
C ARG A 787 -17.67 33.04 37.51
N ALA A 788 -17.18 32.13 36.68
CA ALA A 788 -16.29 31.05 37.11
C ALA A 788 -14.97 31.58 37.69
N ARG A 789 -14.33 32.56 37.04
CA ARG A 789 -13.11 33.17 37.56
C ARG A 789 -13.30 33.83 38.92
N LYS A 790 -14.44 34.49 39.13
CA LYS A 790 -14.81 35.10 40.42
C LYS A 790 -15.07 34.03 41.49
N ALA A 791 -15.84 32.99 41.17
CA ALA A 791 -16.16 31.91 42.10
C ALA A 791 -14.90 31.17 42.57
N PHE A 792 -13.98 30.87 41.65
CA PHE A 792 -12.75 30.13 41.96
C PHE A 792 -11.58 30.99 42.44
N ALA A 793 -11.76 32.32 42.61
CA ALA A 793 -10.68 33.25 42.95
C ALA A 793 -9.97 32.92 44.27
N LYS A 794 -10.69 32.31 45.21
CA LYS A 794 -10.18 31.91 46.52
C LYS A 794 -10.09 30.39 46.70
N THR A 795 -10.35 29.62 45.64
CA THR A 795 -10.41 28.16 45.70
C THR A 795 -9.04 27.53 45.40
N GLY A 796 -8.26 28.11 44.48
CA GLY A 796 -6.95 27.58 44.13
C GLY A 796 -6.27 28.36 43.01
N ASN A 797 -5.12 27.86 42.56
CA ASN A 797 -4.31 28.42 41.50
C ASN A 797 -5.00 28.28 40.14
N GLN A 798 -5.41 29.41 39.56
CA GLN A 798 -6.08 29.43 38.26
C GLN A 798 -5.07 29.42 37.10
N PHE A 799 -5.31 28.58 36.11
CA PHE A 799 -4.57 28.58 34.86
C PHE A 799 -5.48 28.27 33.67
N LYS A 800 -4.99 28.54 32.46
CA LYS A 800 -5.77 28.36 31.23
C LYS A 800 -5.04 27.45 30.26
N MET A 801 -5.81 26.65 29.54
CA MET A 801 -5.30 25.90 28.39
C MET A 801 -6.17 26.19 27.17
N LYS A 802 -5.53 26.34 26.01
CA LYS A 802 -6.21 26.58 24.74
C LYS A 802 -6.23 25.30 23.91
N PHE A 803 -7.38 24.97 23.34
CA PHE A 803 -7.53 23.81 22.46
C PHE A 803 -8.57 24.06 21.37
N MET A 804 -8.51 23.27 20.30
CA MET A 804 -9.49 23.32 19.21
C MET A 804 -10.76 22.58 19.62
N GLU A 805 -11.91 23.16 19.34
CA GLU A 805 -13.22 22.57 19.63
C GLU A 805 -14.20 22.81 18.48
N ALA A 806 -15.01 21.80 18.15
CA ALA A 806 -16.01 21.86 17.09
C ALA A 806 -17.33 22.45 17.62
N ARG A 807 -17.98 23.33 16.84
CA ARG A 807 -19.29 23.93 17.17
C ARG A 807 -20.44 23.43 16.30
N HIS A 808 -21.67 23.74 16.73
CA HIS A 808 -22.86 23.68 15.86
C HIS A 808 -22.54 24.44 14.56
N ALA A 809 -22.74 23.79 13.40
CA ALA A 809 -22.31 24.17 12.05
C ALA A 809 -20.92 23.68 11.57
N GLY A 810 -20.18 22.88 12.36
CA GLY A 810 -18.97 22.21 11.88
C GLY A 810 -17.71 23.09 11.81
N LEU A 811 -17.76 24.30 12.36
CA LEU A 811 -16.61 25.19 12.47
C LEU A 811 -15.75 24.84 13.70
N TRP A 812 -14.44 24.80 13.51
CA TRP A 812 -13.45 24.61 14.59
C TRP A 812 -13.01 25.96 15.14
N GLN A 813 -13.06 26.15 16.46
CA GLN A 813 -12.57 27.37 17.13
C GLN A 813 -11.57 27.04 18.23
N LYS A 814 -10.54 27.88 18.39
CA LYS A 814 -9.65 27.85 19.56
C LYS A 814 -10.41 28.38 20.77
N ARG A 815 -10.65 27.53 21.76
CA ARG A 815 -11.29 27.87 23.04
C ARG A 815 -10.27 27.80 24.17
N SER A 816 -10.43 28.70 25.14
CA SER A 816 -9.72 28.65 26.42
C SER A 816 -10.61 27.93 27.44
N ARG A 817 -10.02 27.05 28.23
CA ARG A 817 -10.67 26.41 29.38
C ARG A 817 -9.97 26.87 30.65
N LEU A 818 -10.76 27.16 31.67
CA LEU A 818 -10.28 27.53 32.98
C LEU A 818 -10.02 26.25 33.78
N PHE A 819 -8.84 26.17 34.38
CA PHE A 819 -8.48 25.14 35.33
C PHE A 819 -8.12 25.78 36.66
N VAL A 820 -8.41 25.08 37.75
CA VAL A 820 -8.11 25.53 39.12
C VAL A 820 -7.47 24.37 39.87
N ALA A 821 -6.25 24.54 40.36
CA ALA A 821 -5.54 23.53 41.12
C ALA A 821 -5.34 23.96 42.57
N SER A 822 -5.43 23.03 43.51
CA SER A 822 -5.11 23.28 44.93
C SER A 822 -3.61 23.35 45.23
N PHE A 823 -2.77 23.15 44.21
CA PHE A 823 -1.31 23.06 44.30
C PHE A 823 -0.65 23.93 43.22
N ASP A 824 0.66 24.14 43.34
CA ASP A 824 1.42 24.91 42.35
C ASP A 824 1.60 24.12 41.05
N VAL A 825 1.02 24.66 39.99
CA VAL A 825 1.05 24.05 38.67
C VAL A 825 2.36 24.42 37.98
N ARG A 826 3.21 23.43 37.71
CA ARG A 826 4.47 23.63 36.96
C ARG A 826 4.15 24.32 35.62
N LYS A 827 4.87 25.41 35.30
CA LYS A 827 4.82 26.00 33.95
C LYS A 827 5.40 24.97 32.98
N GLY A 828 4.60 24.51 32.02
CA GLY A 828 5.05 23.53 31.01
C GLY A 828 6.23 24.06 30.21
N LYS A 829 7.16 23.18 29.85
CA LYS A 829 8.27 23.46 28.92
C LYS A 829 7.75 23.81 27.53
#